data_AF-A0A366MLT9-F1
#
_entry.id   AF-A0A366MLT9-F1
#
_cell.length_a   1.000
_cell.length_b   1.000
_cell.length_c   1.000
_cell.angle_alpha   90.00
_cell.angle_beta   90.00
_cell.angle_gamma   90.00
#
_symmetry.space_group_name_H-M   'P 1'
#
loop_
_entity.id
_entity.type
_entity.pdbx_description
1 polymer ?
#
loop_
_entity_poly.entity_id
_entity_poly.type
_entity_poly.pdbx_seq_one_letter_code
_entity_poly.pdbx_strand_id
1 'polypeptide(L)'
;MKKIHLCITQIIRIKNIIETIKSDFFARVISRKVMVRIDDFIDIARRYNNTNVTDGILKRNLKIKLNELNTEFGNRLRLQRHKFSAHIQDLEFGLRIDSWANISNDNIIFFHNKILEIYELLITQPEYIPINKNDLILSSKEIRKIQAVVKDKDIESSPMISTDILAITRSNSGAMIPGHPIQDKVLTLNSIVIILDFELELYNCFENEDYKYLLQTLIINDIVSFVDNIITPDYIDNKGLDELLDNREILDKFLTTFNLNILTNIRTIRNKLGAHIDRNDSFDDIMLLLKNQDFNNTISVYKFFLNIFYKICNSTFYLRGLALPPTKMQGVLQVSHNPEKTFFGKVEVDTKFIGKDLNDINLYKDYINKLFKGVNNDEYNDIRHFFFDALIHSEIVKIVKFDNKNLELRKAHEFFLTHLKSGVTADKKRIILKLLSNCSNGYPEQLVYILINTYKINKLTNLTNDYIIYIGDISHSHSNSAVKMLKSFLNSKDINIEYFSLLSLLKIDIKDRGIDCCNKKLKIIENEYSKIIKERINFYSPLFKFFIATLLSSEMVFNRMLGNYHEFFKELYFDYFENIIFENINLLGLDFTNEEMNIIKDFKAGNNLSNIFLLVAEKYGENKQSQILYQAIANNLLKLSFTHLPFVEHLAYAKYKIGNIDEAIGIYKELVERNPDVLEYRIELLNYYFQKKDLFVLNKEIKYIEATFNLNDEQVKRLSEIKESLI
;
A
#
# COMPACT_ATOMS: atom_id res chain seq x y z
N MET A 1 -8.26 -16.67 42.75
CA MET A 1 -7.49 -17.51 41.78
C MET A 1 -7.62 -17.14 40.28
N LYS A 2 -8.82 -16.80 39.75
CA LYS A 2 -9.08 -16.66 38.29
C LYS A 2 -8.06 -15.84 37.49
N LYS A 3 -7.60 -14.69 38.00
CA LYS A 3 -6.60 -13.82 37.33
C LYS A 3 -5.23 -14.51 37.19
N ILE A 4 -4.80 -15.28 38.20
CA ILE A 4 -3.56 -16.08 38.14
C ILE A 4 -3.67 -17.13 37.04
N HIS A 5 -4.80 -17.83 36.99
CA HIS A 5 -5.09 -18.83 35.95
C HIS A 5 -5.09 -18.22 34.55
N LEU A 6 -5.64 -17.01 34.38
CA LEU A 6 -5.58 -16.28 33.11
C LEU A 6 -4.14 -16.00 32.66
N CYS A 7 -3.25 -15.54 33.56
CA CYS A 7 -1.86 -15.29 33.19
C CYS A 7 -1.20 -16.56 32.63
N ILE A 8 -1.39 -17.69 33.30
CA ILE A 8 -0.74 -18.95 32.93
C ILE A 8 -1.30 -19.49 31.62
N THR A 9 -2.61 -19.54 31.48
CA THR A 9 -3.25 -20.02 30.24
C THR A 9 -2.84 -19.17 29.05
N GLN A 10 -2.74 -17.85 29.20
CA GLN A 10 -2.24 -16.97 28.13
C GLN A 10 -0.77 -17.21 27.80
N ILE A 11 0.10 -17.43 28.80
CA ILE A 11 1.52 -17.78 28.55
C ILE A 11 1.63 -19.10 27.78
N ILE A 12 0.87 -20.13 28.15
CA ILE A 12 0.86 -21.42 27.43
C ILE A 12 0.35 -21.24 26.00
N ARG A 13 -0.76 -20.50 25.81
CA ARG A 13 -1.34 -20.25 24.49
C ARG A 13 -0.36 -19.54 23.56
N ILE A 14 0.32 -18.51 24.04
CA ILE A 14 1.37 -17.82 23.27
C ILE A 14 2.50 -18.78 22.89
N LYS A 15 2.96 -19.61 23.84
CA LYS A 15 3.99 -20.63 23.54
C LYS A 15 3.55 -21.58 22.43
N ASN A 16 2.31 -22.07 22.47
CA ASN A 16 1.76 -22.96 21.44
C ASN A 16 1.68 -22.27 20.07
N ILE A 17 1.40 -20.96 20.02
CA ILE A 17 1.47 -20.17 18.78
C ILE A 17 2.91 -20.08 18.29
N ILE A 18 3.86 -19.72 19.16
CA ILE A 18 5.29 -19.57 18.82
C ILE A 18 5.85 -20.86 18.21
N GLU A 19 5.50 -22.03 18.74
CA GLU A 19 5.93 -23.34 18.21
C GLU A 19 5.48 -23.58 16.76
N THR A 20 4.47 -22.85 16.28
CA THR A 20 4.00 -22.93 14.89
C THR A 20 4.59 -21.86 13.97
N ILE A 21 5.10 -20.75 14.53
CA ILE A 21 5.71 -19.63 13.80
C ILE A 21 7.16 -19.98 13.46
N LYS A 22 7.48 -20.08 12.17
CA LYS A 22 8.85 -20.28 11.68
C LYS A 22 9.46 -18.96 11.19
N SER A 23 9.44 -17.95 12.06
CA SER A 23 10.03 -16.62 11.83
C SER A 23 10.54 -16.08 13.14
N ASP A 24 11.75 -15.55 13.14
CA ASP A 24 12.39 -15.00 14.34
C ASP A 24 11.71 -13.70 14.76
N PHE A 25 11.50 -12.80 13.80
CA PHE A 25 10.83 -11.53 14.06
C PHE A 25 9.41 -11.74 14.59
N PHE A 26 8.57 -12.51 13.90
CA PHE A 26 7.16 -12.67 14.31
C PHE A 26 7.01 -13.48 15.61
N ALA A 27 7.92 -14.42 15.90
CA ALA A 27 7.93 -15.08 17.20
C ALA A 27 8.25 -14.09 18.34
N ARG A 28 9.17 -13.13 18.14
CA ARG A 28 9.42 -12.03 19.09
C ARG A 28 8.19 -11.16 19.28
N VAL A 29 7.51 -10.78 18.20
CA VAL A 29 6.30 -9.94 18.23
C VAL A 29 5.25 -10.53 19.18
N ILE A 30 4.90 -11.80 19.02
CA ILE A 30 3.89 -12.45 19.85
C ILE A 30 4.38 -12.71 21.28
N SER A 31 5.69 -12.98 21.45
CA SER A 31 6.32 -13.19 22.76
C SER A 31 6.21 -11.99 23.71
N ARG A 32 6.03 -10.77 23.19
CA ARG A 32 5.86 -9.55 24.02
C ARG A 32 4.72 -9.70 25.02
N LYS A 33 3.64 -10.40 24.66
CA LYS A 33 2.51 -10.62 25.56
C LYS A 33 2.88 -11.46 26.79
N VAL A 34 3.81 -12.40 26.65
CA VAL A 34 4.30 -13.22 27.77
C VAL A 34 4.93 -12.34 28.85
N MET A 35 5.69 -11.31 28.47
CA MET A 35 6.36 -10.42 29.42
C MET A 35 5.37 -9.64 30.29
N VAL A 36 4.28 -9.16 29.69
CA VAL A 36 3.19 -8.53 30.43
C VAL A 36 2.59 -9.51 31.43
N ARG A 37 2.35 -10.76 31.02
CA ARG A 37 1.73 -11.79 31.88
C ARG A 37 2.64 -12.34 32.96
N ILE A 38 3.96 -12.37 32.76
CA ILE A 38 4.92 -12.71 33.81
C ILE A 38 4.83 -11.69 34.95
N ASP A 39 4.86 -10.40 34.60
CA ASP A 39 4.77 -9.28 35.56
C ASP A 39 3.44 -9.32 36.33
N ASP A 40 2.31 -9.48 35.61
CA ASP A 40 0.98 -9.66 36.20
C ASP A 40 0.93 -10.87 37.14
N PHE A 41 1.49 -12.01 36.72
CA PHE A 41 1.52 -13.23 37.52
C PHE A 41 2.27 -13.02 38.83
N ILE A 42 3.47 -12.45 38.79
CA ILE A 42 4.30 -12.18 39.97
C ILE A 42 3.51 -11.34 40.97
N ASP A 43 2.92 -10.25 40.51
CA ASP A 43 2.19 -9.31 41.37
C ASP A 43 0.93 -9.93 41.98
N ILE A 44 0.12 -10.60 41.17
CA ILE A 44 -1.16 -11.17 41.61
C ILE A 44 -0.92 -12.39 42.51
N ALA A 45 0.06 -13.24 42.19
CA ALA A 45 0.41 -14.40 43.01
C ALA A 45 1.00 -13.99 44.36
N ARG A 46 1.81 -12.92 44.44
CA ARG A 46 2.30 -12.37 45.70
C ARG A 46 1.16 -11.90 46.60
N ARG A 47 0.17 -11.21 46.03
CA ARG A 47 -1.03 -10.78 46.78
C ARG A 47 -1.80 -11.98 47.30
N TYR A 48 -2.12 -12.93 46.42
CA TYR A 48 -2.81 -14.16 46.80
C TYR A 48 -2.09 -14.91 47.92
N ASN A 49 -0.76 -15.02 47.85
CA ASN A 49 0.05 -15.64 48.91
C ASN A 49 -0.09 -14.90 50.26
N ASN A 50 -0.15 -13.57 50.22
CA ASN A 50 -0.30 -12.77 51.43
C ASN A 50 -1.69 -12.89 52.06
N THR A 51 -2.74 -12.88 51.23
CA THR A 51 -4.15 -12.78 51.67
C THR A 51 -4.85 -14.12 51.84
N ASN A 52 -4.59 -15.12 50.99
CA ASN A 52 -5.40 -16.34 50.91
C ASN A 52 -4.66 -17.59 51.43
N VAL A 53 -3.33 -17.65 51.34
CA VAL A 53 -2.56 -18.82 51.78
C VAL A 53 -2.35 -18.76 53.29
N THR A 54 -2.87 -19.78 53.99
CA THR A 54 -2.84 -19.92 55.45
C THR A 54 -1.76 -20.88 55.95
N ASP A 55 -1.37 -21.89 55.17
CA ASP A 55 -0.27 -22.79 55.50
C ASP A 55 1.07 -22.05 55.46
N GLY A 56 1.74 -21.98 56.63
CA GLY A 56 3.01 -21.26 56.80
C GLY A 56 4.17 -21.82 55.98
N ILE A 57 4.22 -23.15 55.74
CA ILE A 57 5.29 -23.77 54.95
C ILE A 57 5.11 -23.41 53.47
N LEU A 58 3.91 -23.65 52.94
CA LEU A 58 3.56 -23.27 51.57
C LEU A 58 3.75 -21.76 51.33
N LYS A 59 3.28 -20.92 52.26
CA LYS A 59 3.40 -19.46 52.18
C LYS A 59 4.84 -18.99 52.07
N ARG A 60 5.73 -19.58 52.87
CA ARG A 60 7.18 -19.30 52.82
C ARG A 60 7.79 -19.76 51.50
N ASN A 61 7.44 -20.97 51.03
CA ASN A 61 7.98 -21.52 49.79
C ASN A 61 7.58 -20.69 48.56
N LEU A 62 6.29 -20.31 48.46
CA LEU A 62 5.77 -19.42 47.42
C LEU A 62 6.47 -18.06 47.44
N LYS A 63 6.67 -17.47 48.64
CA LYS A 63 7.35 -16.18 48.77
C LYS A 63 8.79 -16.23 48.22
N ILE A 64 9.53 -17.31 48.51
CA ILE A 64 10.91 -17.48 48.01
C ILE A 64 10.90 -17.57 46.48
N LYS A 65 10.11 -18.49 45.91
CA LYS A 65 10.08 -18.69 44.45
C LYS A 65 9.57 -17.47 43.68
N LEU A 66 8.58 -16.75 44.21
CA LEU A 66 8.08 -15.51 43.59
C LEU A 66 9.12 -14.38 43.64
N ASN A 67 9.95 -14.32 44.68
CA ASN A 67 11.03 -13.36 44.76
C ASN A 67 12.17 -13.70 43.79
N GLU A 68 12.56 -14.97 43.70
CA GLU A 68 13.52 -15.44 42.70
C GLU A 68 13.03 -15.13 41.28
N LEU A 69 11.77 -15.48 40.97
CA LEU A 69 11.16 -15.19 39.67
C LEU A 69 11.19 -13.69 39.34
N ASN A 70 10.87 -12.84 40.30
CA ASN A 70 10.86 -11.39 40.13
C ASN A 70 12.27 -10.82 39.89
N THR A 71 13.29 -11.33 40.57
CA THR A 71 14.68 -10.94 40.33
C THR A 71 15.12 -11.35 38.92
N GLU A 72 14.86 -12.59 38.51
CA GLU A 72 15.18 -13.06 37.16
C GLU A 72 14.44 -12.25 36.08
N PHE A 73 13.16 -11.94 36.30
CA PHE A 73 12.39 -11.10 35.38
C PHE A 73 12.96 -9.68 35.29
N GLY A 74 13.33 -9.09 36.42
CA GLY A 74 14.00 -7.79 36.50
C GLY A 74 15.28 -7.75 35.67
N ASN A 75 16.09 -8.80 35.77
CA ASN A 75 17.39 -8.88 35.10
C ASN A 75 17.28 -9.18 33.60
N ARG A 76 16.26 -9.93 33.17
CA ARG A 76 16.19 -10.45 31.79
C ARG A 76 15.21 -9.75 30.87
N LEU A 77 14.02 -9.38 31.37
CA LEU A 77 12.88 -9.01 30.51
C LEU A 77 12.11 -7.74 30.94
N ARG A 78 12.40 -7.15 32.10
CA ARG A 78 11.67 -5.97 32.58
C ARG A 78 11.77 -4.78 31.63
N LEU A 79 12.95 -4.53 31.06
CA LEU A 79 13.14 -3.44 30.09
C LEU A 79 12.25 -3.66 28.85
N GLN A 80 12.25 -4.88 28.31
CA GLN A 80 11.47 -5.27 27.14
C GLN A 80 9.96 -5.18 27.41
N ARG A 81 9.53 -5.56 28.61
CA ARG A 81 8.15 -5.38 29.06
C ARG A 81 7.75 -3.90 28.98
N HIS A 82 8.57 -3.00 29.52
CA HIS A 82 8.23 -1.57 29.56
C HIS A 82 8.32 -0.89 28.19
N LYS A 83 9.32 -1.26 27.37
CA LYS A 83 9.67 -0.52 26.15
C LYS A 83 9.13 -1.09 24.85
N PHE A 84 8.77 -2.37 24.81
CA PHE A 84 8.21 -3.00 23.61
C PHE A 84 6.84 -3.65 23.84
N SER A 85 6.49 -4.01 25.08
CA SER A 85 5.32 -4.87 25.33
C SER A 85 4.13 -4.11 25.92
N ALA A 86 4.29 -3.35 27.01
CA ALA A 86 3.21 -2.57 27.61
C ALA A 86 3.04 -1.20 26.94
N HIS A 87 4.13 -0.71 26.37
CA HIS A 87 4.21 0.48 25.55
C HIS A 87 5.29 0.23 24.50
N ILE A 88 5.24 0.96 23.39
CA ILE A 88 6.37 1.08 22.47
C ILE A 88 6.92 2.50 22.66
N GLN A 89 8.06 2.60 23.33
CA GLN A 89 8.68 3.86 23.74
C GLN A 89 10.08 4.00 23.17
N ASP A 90 10.56 5.24 23.14
CA ASP A 90 11.89 5.53 22.65
C ASP A 90 12.97 4.86 23.52
N LEU A 91 13.96 4.34 22.81
CA LEU A 91 15.20 3.74 23.30
C LEU A 91 16.34 4.19 22.38
N GLU A 92 17.50 4.42 22.97
CA GLU A 92 18.73 4.61 22.20
C GLU A 92 18.92 3.44 21.22
N PHE A 93 19.37 3.74 20.00
CA PHE A 93 19.41 2.78 18.89
C PHE A 93 20.10 1.46 19.25
N GLY A 94 21.30 1.49 19.85
CA GLY A 94 22.02 0.28 20.26
C GLY A 94 21.27 -0.53 21.31
N LEU A 95 20.84 0.13 22.39
CA LEU A 95 20.04 -0.51 23.45
C LEU A 95 18.74 -1.11 22.91
N ARG A 96 18.12 -0.50 21.90
CA ARG A 96 16.91 -1.01 21.25
C ARG A 96 17.16 -2.34 20.56
N ILE A 97 18.24 -2.44 19.78
CA ILE A 97 18.63 -3.66 19.07
C ILE A 97 18.89 -4.79 20.07
N ASP A 98 19.75 -4.54 21.07
CA ASP A 98 20.11 -5.52 22.08
C ASP A 98 18.89 -5.97 22.89
N SER A 99 18.04 -5.01 23.28
CA SER A 99 16.85 -5.29 24.07
C SER A 99 15.84 -6.12 23.29
N TRP A 100 15.64 -5.82 22.01
CA TRP A 100 14.79 -6.62 21.13
C TRP A 100 15.36 -8.02 20.92
N ALA A 101 16.67 -8.14 20.68
CA ALA A 101 17.39 -9.40 20.49
C ALA A 101 17.35 -10.32 21.74
N ASN A 102 17.20 -9.75 22.94
CA ASN A 102 17.04 -10.50 24.20
C ASN A 102 15.66 -11.16 24.38
N ILE A 103 14.66 -10.87 23.53
CA ILE A 103 13.38 -11.57 23.49
C ILE A 103 13.58 -12.97 22.87
N SER A 104 14.19 -13.92 23.55
CA SER A 104 14.54 -15.24 23.00
C SER A 104 13.60 -16.36 23.42
N ASN A 105 13.54 -17.43 22.63
CA ASN A 105 12.78 -18.64 22.98
C ASN A 105 13.23 -19.24 24.32
N ASP A 106 14.53 -19.25 24.59
CA ASP A 106 15.10 -19.75 25.85
C ASP A 106 14.54 -19.00 27.07
N ASN A 107 14.43 -17.67 26.97
CA ASN A 107 13.83 -16.86 28.03
C ASN A 107 12.34 -17.18 28.20
N ILE A 108 11.59 -17.31 27.10
CA ILE A 108 10.16 -17.66 27.14
C ILE A 108 9.95 -19.04 27.80
N ILE A 109 10.73 -20.05 27.42
CA ILE A 109 10.67 -21.39 28.01
C ILE A 109 11.06 -21.37 29.49
N PHE A 110 12.11 -20.64 29.86
CA PHE A 110 12.56 -20.50 31.24
C PHE A 110 11.44 -19.96 32.14
N PHE A 111 10.83 -18.84 31.77
CA PHE A 111 9.76 -18.23 32.57
C PHE A 111 8.48 -19.06 32.56
N HIS A 112 8.13 -19.67 31.42
CA HIS A 112 7.00 -20.60 31.32
C HIS A 112 7.13 -21.73 32.36
N ASN A 113 8.28 -22.41 32.39
CA ASN A 113 8.50 -23.54 33.29
C ASN A 113 8.47 -23.11 34.76
N LYS A 114 9.09 -21.98 35.10
CA LYS A 114 9.09 -21.43 36.47
C LYS A 114 7.70 -21.04 36.96
N ILE A 115 6.88 -20.46 36.10
CA ILE A 115 5.51 -20.08 36.44
C ILE A 115 4.64 -21.32 36.68
N LEU A 116 4.76 -22.36 35.84
CA LEU A 116 4.05 -23.62 36.07
C LEU A 116 4.48 -24.29 37.37
N GLU A 117 5.78 -24.35 37.64
CA GLU A 117 6.33 -24.87 38.90
C GLU A 117 5.71 -24.17 40.12
N ILE A 118 5.58 -22.83 40.08
CA ILE A 118 4.97 -22.04 41.16
C ILE A 118 3.46 -22.30 41.24
N TYR A 119 2.77 -22.42 40.11
CA TYR A 119 1.33 -22.64 40.09
C TYR A 119 0.94 -24.02 40.62
N GLU A 120 1.72 -25.05 40.32
CA GLU A 120 1.51 -26.42 40.81
C GLU A 120 1.58 -26.51 42.34
N LEU A 121 2.36 -25.63 43.00
CA LEU A 121 2.37 -25.54 44.47
C LEU A 121 1.02 -25.13 45.06
N LEU A 122 0.15 -24.48 44.27
CA LEU A 122 -1.17 -24.05 44.69
C LEU A 122 -2.23 -25.16 44.56
N ILE A 123 -1.88 -26.39 44.13
CA ILE A 123 -2.84 -27.47 43.88
C ILE A 123 -3.69 -27.84 45.12
N THR A 124 -3.16 -27.64 46.32
CA THR A 124 -3.85 -27.90 47.59
C THR A 124 -4.78 -26.76 48.02
N GLN A 125 -4.80 -25.64 47.29
CA GLN A 125 -5.65 -24.50 47.64
C GLN A 125 -7.09 -24.69 47.15
N PRO A 126 -8.12 -24.33 47.95
CA PRO A 126 -9.52 -24.58 47.60
C PRO A 126 -9.99 -23.92 46.30
N GLU A 127 -9.42 -22.77 45.94
CA GLU A 127 -9.77 -22.05 44.71
C GLU A 127 -8.92 -22.46 43.49
N TYR A 128 -8.06 -23.48 43.61
CA TYR A 128 -7.18 -23.89 42.52
C TYR A 128 -7.97 -24.30 41.27
N ILE A 129 -7.51 -23.83 40.11
CA ILE A 129 -8.15 -24.11 38.82
C ILE A 129 -7.18 -24.98 37.99
N PRO A 130 -7.47 -26.27 37.76
CA PRO A 130 -6.58 -27.14 37.01
C PRO A 130 -6.45 -26.67 35.56
N ILE A 131 -5.25 -26.84 35.00
CA ILE A 131 -4.99 -26.53 33.59
C ILE A 131 -5.46 -27.70 32.73
N ASN A 132 -6.54 -27.50 31.97
CA ASN A 132 -6.97 -28.48 30.99
C ASN A 132 -6.13 -28.36 29.72
N LYS A 133 -5.19 -29.29 29.51
CA LYS A 133 -4.31 -29.28 28.34
C LYS A 133 -5.06 -29.41 27.01
N ASN A 134 -6.21 -30.08 26.99
CA ASN A 134 -6.99 -30.28 25.77
C ASN A 134 -7.55 -28.96 25.21
N ASP A 135 -7.89 -28.01 26.09
CA ASP A 135 -8.45 -26.69 25.70
C ASP A 135 -7.38 -25.71 25.18
N LEU A 136 -6.12 -26.13 25.19
CA LEU A 136 -4.95 -25.33 24.81
C LEU A 136 -4.28 -25.83 23.53
N ILE A 137 -4.74 -26.95 22.96
CA ILE A 137 -4.17 -27.52 21.73
C ILE A 137 -4.72 -26.77 20.52
N LEU A 138 -3.83 -26.33 19.63
CA LEU A 138 -4.20 -25.76 18.34
C LEU A 138 -4.72 -26.85 17.40
N SER A 139 -5.83 -26.58 16.73
CA SER A 139 -6.33 -27.48 15.70
C SER A 139 -5.39 -27.51 14.49
N SER A 140 -5.35 -28.61 13.74
CA SER A 140 -4.56 -28.70 12.50
C SER A 140 -4.96 -27.64 11.46
N LYS A 141 -6.22 -27.18 11.50
CA LYS A 141 -6.72 -26.11 10.64
C LYS A 141 -6.09 -24.76 11.03
N GLU A 142 -6.08 -24.42 12.32
CA GLU A 142 -5.44 -23.20 12.83
C GLU A 142 -3.94 -23.21 12.55
N ILE A 143 -3.24 -24.31 12.79
CA ILE A 143 -1.80 -24.44 12.51
C ILE A 143 -1.50 -24.12 11.02
N ARG A 144 -2.29 -24.69 10.09
CA ARG A 144 -2.13 -24.42 8.65
C ARG A 144 -2.37 -22.96 8.30
N LYS A 145 -3.38 -22.32 8.91
CA LYS A 145 -3.66 -20.89 8.69
C LYS A 145 -2.50 -20.01 9.21
N ILE A 146 -1.99 -20.29 10.41
CA ILE A 146 -0.85 -19.56 10.99
C ILE A 146 0.38 -19.69 10.08
N GLN A 147 0.69 -20.91 9.64
CA GLN A 147 1.81 -21.14 8.72
C GLN A 147 1.65 -20.42 7.38
N ALA A 148 0.41 -20.30 6.87
CA ALA A 148 0.13 -19.53 5.67
C ALA A 148 0.34 -18.04 5.87
N VAL A 149 -0.13 -17.47 7.00
CA VAL A 149 0.09 -16.06 7.36
C VAL A 149 1.58 -15.75 7.52
N VAL A 150 2.34 -16.60 8.22
CA VAL A 150 3.79 -16.42 8.39
C VAL A 150 4.52 -16.42 7.05
N LYS A 151 4.10 -17.28 6.11
CA LYS A 151 4.67 -17.33 4.77
C LYS A 151 4.30 -16.10 3.93
N ASP A 152 3.08 -15.59 4.06
CA ASP A 152 2.59 -14.41 3.34
C ASP A 152 3.29 -13.13 3.81
N LYS A 153 3.50 -13.01 5.13
CA LYS A 153 4.16 -11.86 5.76
C LYS A 153 5.69 -11.99 5.83
N ASP A 154 6.27 -12.96 5.15
CA ASP A 154 7.69 -13.28 5.27
C ASP A 154 8.59 -12.12 4.82
N ILE A 155 9.38 -11.63 5.76
CA ILE A 155 10.32 -10.51 5.59
C ILE A 155 11.77 -10.92 5.92
N GLU A 156 12.04 -12.22 6.12
CA GLU A 156 13.33 -12.74 6.56
C GLU A 156 13.96 -13.73 5.56
N SER A 157 13.16 -14.38 4.70
CA SER A 157 13.69 -15.37 3.75
C SER A 157 14.32 -14.79 2.49
N SER A 158 14.01 -13.54 2.13
CA SER A 158 14.54 -12.90 0.93
C SER A 158 15.12 -11.52 1.24
N PRO A 159 16.13 -11.06 0.49
CA PRO A 159 16.68 -9.72 0.66
C PRO A 159 15.60 -8.64 0.60
N MET A 160 15.41 -7.91 1.69
CA MET A 160 14.45 -6.81 1.83
C MET A 160 15.19 -5.49 2.09
N ILE A 161 14.62 -4.37 1.65
CA ILE A 161 14.84 -3.06 2.25
C ILE A 161 13.62 -2.72 3.10
N SER A 162 13.83 -2.21 4.31
CA SER A 162 12.72 -1.78 5.15
C SER A 162 13.03 -0.49 5.88
N THR A 163 12.01 0.37 6.01
CA THR A 163 12.07 1.63 6.74
C THR A 163 11.37 1.51 8.08
N ASP A 164 11.74 0.50 8.86
CA ASP A 164 11.30 0.32 10.23
C ASP A 164 12.50 0.21 11.17
N ILE A 165 12.36 0.67 12.42
CA ILE A 165 13.49 0.79 13.35
C ILE A 165 14.04 -0.56 13.83
N LEU A 166 13.26 -1.64 13.67
CA LEU A 166 13.66 -3.00 14.04
C LEU A 166 14.24 -3.78 12.85
N ALA A 167 14.38 -3.18 11.68
CA ALA A 167 14.80 -3.87 10.46
C ALA A 167 16.17 -4.55 10.59
N ILE A 168 17.11 -3.89 11.26
CA ILE A 168 18.46 -4.40 11.51
C ILE A 168 18.49 -5.61 12.45
N THR A 169 17.37 -5.93 13.11
CA THR A 169 17.28 -7.10 14.00
C THR A 169 16.86 -8.38 13.27
N ARG A 170 16.67 -8.32 11.95
CA ARG A 170 16.16 -9.41 11.11
C ARG A 170 17.21 -9.88 10.11
N SER A 171 17.15 -11.15 9.75
CA SER A 171 17.93 -11.72 8.64
C SER A 171 17.49 -11.11 7.31
N ASN A 172 18.43 -10.99 6.36
CA ASN A 172 18.16 -10.54 4.99
C ASN A 172 17.49 -9.14 4.87
N SER A 173 17.52 -8.30 5.90
CA SER A 173 16.90 -6.97 5.87
C SER A 173 17.95 -5.87 5.88
N GLY A 174 17.96 -5.04 4.83
CA GLY A 174 18.55 -3.70 4.87
C GLY A 174 17.66 -2.75 5.66
N ALA A 175 18.29 -1.84 6.41
CA ALA A 175 17.61 -0.91 7.31
C ALA A 175 18.08 0.53 7.08
N MET A 176 17.23 1.50 7.39
CA MET A 176 17.63 2.90 7.49
C MET A 176 18.01 3.22 8.95
N ILE A 177 19.16 3.84 9.15
CA ILE A 177 19.57 4.34 10.47
C ILE A 177 19.04 5.78 10.61
N PRO A 178 18.22 6.09 11.61
CA PRO A 178 17.70 7.45 11.78
C PRO A 178 18.82 8.41 12.17
N GLY A 179 18.87 9.57 11.49
CA GLY A 179 19.77 10.68 11.81
C GLY A 179 19.10 11.85 12.54
N HIS A 180 17.78 11.78 12.75
CA HIS A 180 16.99 12.84 13.40
C HIS A 180 15.83 12.25 14.23
N PRO A 181 15.41 12.87 15.35
CA PRO A 181 14.31 12.35 16.19
C PRO A 181 13.01 12.07 15.42
N ILE A 182 12.65 12.92 14.46
CA ILE A 182 11.46 12.69 13.62
C ILE A 182 11.58 11.42 12.78
N GLN A 183 12.77 11.11 12.28
CA GLN A 183 13.01 9.88 11.52
C GLN A 183 12.91 8.67 12.45
N ASP A 184 13.49 8.73 13.65
CA ASP A 184 13.37 7.65 14.65
C ASP A 184 11.90 7.37 15.00
N LYS A 185 11.09 8.43 15.16
CA LYS A 185 9.65 8.30 15.43
C LYS A 185 8.90 7.63 14.28
N VAL A 186 9.15 8.05 13.04
CA VAL A 186 8.51 7.46 11.85
C VAL A 186 8.93 6.00 11.66
N LEU A 187 10.22 5.66 11.83
CA LEU A 187 10.71 4.28 11.78
C LEU A 187 10.12 3.42 12.91
N THR A 188 9.90 4.01 14.09
CA THR A 188 9.20 3.35 15.20
C THR A 188 7.76 3.05 14.82
N LEU A 189 7.01 4.04 14.34
CA LEU A 189 5.63 3.86 13.87
C LEU A 189 5.54 2.77 12.80
N ASN A 190 6.44 2.73 11.82
CA ASN A 190 6.49 1.67 10.81
C ASN A 190 6.71 0.27 11.41
N SER A 191 7.48 0.13 12.49
CA SER A 191 7.63 -1.17 13.18
C SER A 191 6.31 -1.60 13.80
N ILE A 192 5.58 -0.66 14.40
CA ILE A 192 4.25 -0.93 14.96
C ILE A 192 3.26 -1.31 13.85
N VAL A 193 3.35 -0.70 12.67
CA VAL A 193 2.53 -1.09 11.50
C VAL A 193 2.80 -2.53 11.09
N ILE A 194 4.06 -2.94 10.95
CA ILE A 194 4.42 -4.33 10.60
C ILE A 194 3.92 -5.31 11.67
N ILE A 195 4.04 -4.93 12.94
CA ILE A 195 3.54 -5.72 14.08
C ILE A 195 2.02 -5.90 13.99
N LEU A 196 1.27 -4.80 13.87
CA LEU A 196 -0.19 -4.82 13.84
C LEU A 196 -0.73 -5.55 12.62
N ASP A 197 -0.09 -5.39 11.45
CA ASP A 197 -0.46 -6.10 10.23
C ASP A 197 -0.36 -7.62 10.41
N PHE A 198 0.71 -8.12 11.03
CA PHE A 198 0.84 -9.54 11.37
C PHE A 198 -0.17 -9.99 12.42
N GLU A 199 -0.36 -9.23 13.50
CA GLU A 199 -1.25 -9.60 14.60
C GLU A 199 -2.73 -9.64 14.17
N LEU A 200 -3.16 -8.73 13.29
CA LEU A 200 -4.52 -8.71 12.75
C LEU A 200 -4.80 -9.92 11.84
N GLU A 201 -3.85 -10.32 10.99
CA GLU A 201 -3.98 -11.54 10.19
C GLU A 201 -3.94 -12.81 11.07
N LEU A 202 -3.09 -12.81 12.09
CA LEU A 202 -3.01 -13.88 13.07
C LEU A 202 -4.34 -14.02 13.85
N TYR A 203 -4.97 -12.92 14.23
CA TYR A 203 -6.29 -12.93 14.89
C TYR A 203 -7.35 -13.66 14.06
N ASN A 204 -7.34 -13.50 12.74
CA ASN A 204 -8.28 -14.16 11.82
C ASN A 204 -8.03 -15.66 11.67
N CYS A 205 -6.91 -16.18 12.17
CA CYS A 205 -6.61 -17.62 12.12
C CYS A 205 -7.48 -18.44 13.07
N PHE A 206 -7.87 -17.87 14.22
CA PHE A 206 -8.48 -18.59 15.34
C PHE A 206 -10.00 -18.60 15.30
N GLU A 207 -10.57 -19.76 15.59
CA GLU A 207 -12.02 -19.90 15.86
C GLU A 207 -12.30 -19.91 17.37
N ASN A 208 -11.32 -20.34 18.17
CA ASN A 208 -11.40 -20.33 19.63
C ASN A 208 -11.38 -18.90 20.17
N GLU A 209 -12.46 -18.52 20.88
CA GLU A 209 -12.64 -17.17 21.44
C GLU A 209 -11.58 -16.78 22.46
N ASP A 210 -11.00 -17.73 23.21
CA ASP A 210 -9.95 -17.39 24.17
C ASP A 210 -8.64 -16.98 23.50
N TYR A 211 -8.30 -17.58 22.37
CA TYR A 211 -7.16 -17.15 21.54
C TYR A 211 -7.43 -15.79 20.90
N LYS A 212 -8.65 -15.55 20.45
CA LYS A 212 -9.08 -14.23 19.96
C LYS A 212 -8.97 -13.17 21.05
N TYR A 213 -9.51 -13.40 22.24
CA TYR A 213 -9.42 -12.46 23.36
C TYR A 213 -7.97 -12.19 23.78
N LEU A 214 -7.12 -13.22 23.78
CA LEU A 214 -5.69 -13.05 23.99
C LEU A 214 -5.08 -12.08 22.98
N LEU A 215 -5.28 -12.32 21.67
CA LEU A 215 -4.73 -11.47 20.62
C LEU A 215 -5.35 -10.07 20.58
N GLN A 216 -6.65 -9.93 20.85
CA GLN A 216 -7.31 -8.63 20.97
C GLN A 216 -6.62 -7.76 22.01
N THR A 217 -6.24 -8.33 23.16
CA THR A 217 -5.54 -7.55 24.21
C THR A 217 -4.11 -7.18 23.85
N LEU A 218 -3.47 -7.88 22.92
CA LEU A 218 -2.17 -7.51 22.36
C LEU A 218 -2.36 -6.41 21.32
N ILE A 219 -3.25 -6.61 20.35
CA ILE A 219 -3.58 -5.66 19.28
C ILE A 219 -4.04 -4.31 19.85
N ILE A 220 -4.95 -4.31 20.83
CA ILE A 220 -5.42 -3.06 21.49
C ILE A 220 -4.24 -2.30 22.11
N ASN A 221 -3.29 -3.01 22.70
CA ASN A 221 -2.12 -2.40 23.32
C ASN A 221 -1.20 -1.76 22.27
N ASP A 222 -1.00 -2.41 21.13
CA ASP A 222 -0.18 -1.87 20.04
C ASP A 222 -0.88 -0.76 19.24
N ILE A 223 -2.21 -0.82 19.10
CA ILE A 223 -3.00 0.30 18.56
C ILE A 223 -2.84 1.53 19.44
N VAL A 224 -2.99 1.39 20.77
CA VAL A 224 -2.80 2.52 21.68
C VAL A 224 -1.35 3.02 21.61
N SER A 225 -0.37 2.12 21.52
CA SER A 225 1.04 2.52 21.34
C SER A 225 1.28 3.27 20.03
N PHE A 226 0.62 2.86 18.94
CA PHE A 226 0.67 3.57 17.66
C PHE A 226 0.10 4.98 17.77
N VAL A 227 -1.10 5.12 18.36
CA VAL A 227 -1.75 6.42 18.55
C VAL A 227 -0.93 7.32 19.49
N ASP A 228 -0.42 6.79 20.61
CA ASP A 228 0.39 7.54 21.57
C ASP A 228 1.79 7.93 21.01
N ASN A 229 2.25 7.32 19.90
CA ASN A 229 3.44 7.76 19.16
C ASN A 229 3.13 8.77 18.04
N ILE A 230 1.85 8.96 17.69
CA ILE A 230 1.40 10.02 16.79
C ILE A 230 1.03 11.27 17.60
N ILE A 231 0.26 11.09 18.67
CA ILE A 231 -0.22 12.15 19.57
C ILE A 231 0.49 12.00 20.91
N THR A 232 1.19 13.04 21.36
CA THR A 232 1.92 13.02 22.63
C THR A 232 0.94 12.89 23.79
N PRO A 233 1.06 11.84 24.64
CA PRO A 233 0.21 11.70 25.81
C PRO A 233 0.70 12.60 26.95
N ASP A 234 -0.22 13.24 27.68
CA ASP A 234 0.07 14.15 28.81
C ASP A 234 0.89 13.52 29.96
N TYR A 235 0.98 12.19 30.01
CA TYR A 235 1.51 11.42 31.14
C TYR A 235 2.83 10.69 30.85
N ILE A 236 3.41 10.84 29.64
CA ILE A 236 4.69 10.22 29.28
C ILE A 236 5.63 11.28 28.71
N ASP A 237 6.86 11.32 29.20
CA ASP A 237 7.96 12.10 28.62
C ASP A 237 8.51 11.41 27.35
N ASN A 238 7.63 11.22 26.36
CA ASN A 238 7.95 10.61 25.06
C ASN A 238 7.20 11.37 23.97
N LYS A 239 7.93 12.18 23.20
CA LYS A 239 7.33 13.04 22.17
C LYS A 239 6.75 12.20 21.04
N GLY A 240 5.49 12.44 20.74
CA GLY A 240 4.79 11.94 19.55
C GLY A 240 5.19 12.73 18.30
N LEU A 241 4.62 12.31 17.17
CA LEU A 241 4.83 12.97 15.89
C LEU A 241 4.29 14.42 15.88
N ASP A 242 3.20 14.67 16.61
CA ASP A 242 2.58 15.99 16.81
C ASP A 242 3.50 17.05 17.42
N GLU A 243 4.49 16.66 18.23
CA GLU A 243 5.49 17.58 18.78
C GLU A 243 6.75 17.72 17.90
N LEU A 244 7.00 16.75 17.02
CA LEU A 244 8.22 16.67 16.21
C LEU A 244 8.06 17.22 14.79
N LEU A 245 6.83 17.38 14.30
CA LEU A 245 6.53 17.90 12.96
C LEU A 245 6.71 19.42 12.90
N ASP A 246 7.43 19.88 11.86
CA ASP A 246 7.56 21.32 11.56
C ASP A 246 6.24 21.92 11.03
N ASN A 247 5.53 21.18 10.18
CA ASN A 247 4.22 21.53 9.65
C ASN A 247 3.18 20.50 10.11
N ARG A 248 2.18 20.96 10.87
CA ARG A 248 1.15 20.12 11.48
C ARG A 248 -0.23 20.29 10.87
N GLU A 249 -0.38 21.08 9.81
CA GLU A 249 -1.69 21.44 9.23
C GLU A 249 -2.60 20.22 8.99
N ILE A 250 -2.06 19.15 8.38
CA ILE A 250 -2.78 17.90 8.12
C ILE A 250 -3.23 17.22 9.42
N LEU A 251 -2.34 17.17 10.41
CA LEU A 251 -2.61 16.52 11.69
C LEU A 251 -3.60 17.33 12.53
N ASP A 252 -3.41 18.65 12.63
CA ASP A 252 -4.29 19.55 13.37
C ASP A 252 -5.72 19.53 12.79
N LYS A 253 -5.85 19.52 11.45
CA LYS A 253 -7.15 19.34 10.77
C LYS A 253 -7.79 17.98 11.09
N PHE A 254 -7.00 16.91 11.13
CA PHE A 254 -7.49 15.60 11.52
C PHE A 254 -7.97 15.56 12.98
N LEU A 255 -7.17 16.08 13.92
CA LEU A 255 -7.48 16.05 15.35
C LEU A 255 -8.70 16.90 15.73
N THR A 256 -8.97 17.96 14.96
CA THR A 256 -10.17 18.79 15.11
C THR A 256 -11.42 18.09 14.55
N THR A 257 -11.30 17.42 13.41
CA THR A 257 -12.41 16.76 12.71
C THR A 257 -12.76 15.40 13.31
N PHE A 258 -11.80 14.65 13.84
CA PHE A 258 -12.01 13.30 14.38
C PHE A 258 -12.44 13.32 15.85
N ASN A 259 -13.42 12.48 16.23
CA ASN A 259 -13.88 12.38 17.62
C ASN A 259 -12.90 11.55 18.47
N LEU A 260 -11.94 12.23 19.11
CA LEU A 260 -10.92 11.59 19.96
C LEU A 260 -11.49 10.88 21.20
N ASN A 261 -12.74 11.15 21.61
CA ASN A 261 -13.35 10.46 22.76
C ASN A 261 -13.50 8.95 22.54
N ILE A 262 -13.49 8.49 21.28
CA ILE A 262 -13.52 7.06 20.92
C ILE A 262 -12.29 6.33 21.48
N LEU A 263 -11.14 7.01 21.62
CA LEU A 263 -9.92 6.43 22.16
C LEU A 263 -10.02 6.10 23.66
N THR A 264 -10.92 6.75 24.40
CA THR A 264 -11.08 6.56 25.85
C THR A 264 -11.39 5.10 26.16
N ASN A 265 -12.38 4.50 25.49
CA ASN A 265 -12.77 3.11 25.72
C ASN A 265 -11.63 2.13 25.37
N ILE A 266 -10.91 2.37 24.27
CA ILE A 266 -9.77 1.54 23.84
C ILE A 266 -8.65 1.62 24.88
N ARG A 267 -8.31 2.83 25.35
CA ARG A 267 -7.32 3.05 26.42
C ARG A 267 -7.74 2.42 27.75
N THR A 268 -9.04 2.44 28.10
CA THR A 268 -9.55 1.77 29.30
C THR A 268 -9.29 0.26 29.25
N ILE A 269 -9.57 -0.40 28.12
CA ILE A 269 -9.31 -1.84 27.98
C ILE A 269 -7.80 -2.12 28.00
N ARG A 270 -7.00 -1.30 27.30
CA ARG A 270 -5.53 -1.39 27.35
C ARG A 270 -5.02 -1.32 28.79
N ASN A 271 -5.53 -0.37 29.58
CA ASN A 271 -5.12 -0.19 30.97
C ASN A 271 -5.62 -1.32 31.87
N LYS A 272 -6.82 -1.87 31.65
CA LYS A 272 -7.37 -2.89 32.55
C LYS A 272 -6.94 -4.33 32.23
N LEU A 273 -6.58 -4.62 30.98
CA LEU A 273 -6.30 -6.00 30.55
C LEU A 273 -5.14 -6.14 29.54
N GLY A 274 -4.85 -5.09 28.76
CA GLY A 274 -3.81 -5.08 27.74
C GLY A 274 -2.40 -5.06 28.32
N ALA A 275 -2.01 -3.92 28.89
CA ALA A 275 -0.68 -3.64 29.43
C ALA A 275 -0.44 -4.17 30.86
N HIS A 276 -1.50 -4.52 31.55
CA HIS A 276 -1.52 -5.25 32.82
C HIS A 276 -2.93 -5.79 33.09
N ILE A 277 -3.11 -6.61 34.12
CA ILE A 277 -4.44 -6.99 34.63
C ILE A 277 -4.79 -6.07 35.80
N ASP A 278 -5.91 -5.35 35.69
CA ASP A 278 -6.36 -4.46 36.76
C ASP A 278 -6.55 -5.20 38.07
N ARG A 279 -6.23 -4.52 39.16
CA ARG A 279 -6.17 -5.09 40.50
C ARG A 279 -7.48 -4.96 41.25
N ASN A 280 -8.27 -3.94 40.95
CA ASN A 280 -9.40 -3.52 41.78
C ASN A 280 -10.70 -4.13 41.27
N ASP A 281 -10.89 -4.18 39.96
CA ASP A 281 -12.09 -4.72 39.32
C ASP A 281 -12.13 -6.25 39.43
N SER A 282 -13.34 -6.84 39.45
CA SER A 282 -13.46 -8.29 39.45
C SER A 282 -13.00 -8.89 38.11
N PHE A 283 -12.60 -10.17 38.12
CA PHE A 283 -12.22 -10.86 36.89
C PHE A 283 -13.35 -10.87 35.86
N ASP A 284 -14.59 -11.11 36.33
CA ASP A 284 -15.74 -11.25 35.45
C ASP A 284 -16.11 -9.89 34.82
N ASP A 285 -15.98 -8.78 35.55
CA ASP A 285 -16.17 -7.42 35.01
C ASP A 285 -15.14 -7.07 33.94
N ILE A 286 -13.85 -7.37 34.19
CA ILE A 286 -12.76 -7.11 33.22
C ILE A 286 -12.99 -7.91 31.93
N MET A 287 -13.39 -9.18 32.04
CA MET A 287 -13.67 -10.01 30.88
C MET A 287 -14.93 -9.55 30.12
N LEU A 288 -15.95 -9.04 30.84
CA LEU A 288 -17.14 -8.47 30.23
C LEU A 288 -16.82 -7.22 29.41
N LEU A 289 -15.91 -6.36 29.90
CA LEU A 289 -15.43 -5.19 29.16
C LEU A 289 -14.81 -5.58 27.82
N LEU A 290 -13.98 -6.63 27.79
CA LEU A 290 -13.38 -7.11 26.54
C LEU A 290 -14.43 -7.71 25.60
N LYS A 291 -15.35 -8.52 26.12
CA LYS A 291 -16.40 -9.18 25.32
C LYS A 291 -17.38 -8.20 24.68
N ASN A 292 -17.68 -7.10 25.38
CA ASN A 292 -18.60 -6.08 24.89
C ASN A 292 -17.92 -5.05 23.98
N GLN A 293 -16.59 -5.10 23.81
CA GLN A 293 -15.87 -4.17 22.96
C GLN A 293 -16.18 -4.42 21.49
N ASP A 294 -16.52 -3.36 20.76
CA ASP A 294 -16.55 -3.41 19.30
C ASP A 294 -15.12 -3.41 18.75
N PHE A 295 -14.60 -4.62 18.52
CA PHE A 295 -13.25 -4.80 18.01
C PHE A 295 -13.12 -4.35 16.54
N ASN A 296 -14.19 -4.43 15.75
CA ASN A 296 -14.15 -3.93 14.37
C ASN A 296 -14.05 -2.41 14.34
N ASN A 297 -14.78 -1.71 15.22
CA ASN A 297 -14.62 -0.27 15.38
C ASN A 297 -13.19 0.08 15.84
N THR A 298 -12.61 -0.71 16.75
CA THR A 298 -11.23 -0.54 17.21
C THR A 298 -10.22 -0.63 16.04
N ILE A 299 -10.38 -1.61 15.15
CA ILE A 299 -9.56 -1.76 13.93
C ILE A 299 -9.76 -0.59 12.98
N SER A 300 -11.00 -0.12 12.81
CA SER A 300 -11.29 1.05 11.97
C SER A 300 -10.58 2.28 12.47
N VAL A 301 -10.61 2.57 13.79
CA VAL A 301 -9.86 3.69 14.39
C VAL A 301 -8.38 3.60 14.07
N TYR A 302 -7.75 2.42 14.22
CA TYR A 302 -6.37 2.22 13.83
C TYR A 302 -6.11 2.56 12.35
N LYS A 303 -6.99 2.13 11.43
CA LYS A 303 -6.86 2.45 10.00
C LYS A 303 -6.92 3.96 9.71
N PHE A 304 -7.71 4.74 10.44
CA PHE A 304 -7.68 6.21 10.31
C PHE A 304 -6.33 6.79 10.70
N PHE A 305 -5.81 6.38 11.86
CA PHE A 305 -4.49 6.79 12.33
C PHE A 305 -3.36 6.33 11.39
N LEU A 306 -3.50 5.16 10.77
CA LEU A 306 -2.55 4.67 9.79
C LEU A 306 -2.55 5.52 8.52
N ASN A 307 -3.75 5.86 8.02
CA ASN A 307 -3.88 6.65 6.80
C ASN A 307 -3.42 8.10 7.00
N ILE A 308 -3.70 8.71 8.16
CA ILE A 308 -3.18 10.06 8.45
C ILE A 308 -1.66 10.05 8.58
N PHE A 309 -1.07 9.02 9.20
CA PHE A 309 0.37 8.84 9.29
C PHE A 309 1.02 8.75 7.89
N TYR A 310 0.48 7.92 6.99
CA TYR A 310 1.00 7.82 5.63
C TYR A 310 0.76 9.09 4.80
N LYS A 311 -0.37 9.80 5.00
CA LYS A 311 -0.61 11.09 4.36
C LYS A 311 0.45 12.11 4.77
N ILE A 312 0.74 12.23 6.06
CA ILE A 312 1.79 13.11 6.58
C ILE A 312 3.14 12.76 5.94
N CYS A 313 3.52 11.47 5.95
CA CYS A 313 4.80 11.05 5.38
C CYS A 313 4.91 11.35 3.88
N ASN A 314 3.84 11.15 3.11
CA ASN A 314 3.84 11.39 1.66
C ASN A 314 3.80 12.89 1.29
N SER A 315 3.14 13.70 2.10
CA SER A 315 3.08 15.16 1.92
C SER A 315 4.39 15.86 2.31
N THR A 316 5.13 15.32 3.27
CA THR A 316 6.40 15.90 3.72
C THR A 316 7.59 15.30 2.96
N PHE A 317 8.31 16.12 2.18
CA PHE A 317 9.37 15.67 1.27
C PHE A 317 10.41 14.75 1.91
N TYR A 318 10.94 15.11 3.08
CA TYR A 318 11.98 14.34 3.77
C TYR A 318 11.47 13.08 4.49
N LEU A 319 10.14 12.93 4.65
CA LEU A 319 9.53 11.73 5.23
C LEU A 319 9.03 10.75 4.16
N ARG A 320 8.88 11.19 2.91
CA ARG A 320 8.32 10.37 1.82
C ARG A 320 9.06 9.06 1.60
N GLY A 321 10.40 9.09 1.69
CA GLY A 321 11.23 7.89 1.60
C GLY A 321 11.04 6.90 2.75
N LEU A 322 10.46 7.34 3.87
CA LEU A 322 10.25 6.52 5.06
C LEU A 322 8.89 5.82 5.08
N ALA A 323 7.96 6.21 4.20
CA ALA A 323 6.65 5.59 4.08
C ALA A 323 6.67 4.22 3.37
N LEU A 324 7.84 3.71 3.01
CA LEU A 324 7.99 2.49 2.22
C LEU A 324 7.76 1.25 3.09
N PRO A 325 6.86 0.33 2.71
CA PRO A 325 6.77 -0.96 3.40
C PRO A 325 8.05 -1.79 3.14
N PRO A 326 8.28 -2.87 3.92
CA PRO A 326 9.31 -3.86 3.61
C PRO A 326 9.19 -4.28 2.13
N THR A 327 10.24 -4.02 1.36
CA THR A 327 10.23 -4.18 -0.09
C THR A 327 11.39 -5.08 -0.50
N LYS A 328 11.10 -6.10 -1.31
CA LYS A 328 12.12 -7.03 -1.79
C LYS A 328 13.15 -6.34 -2.69
N MET A 329 14.44 -6.53 -2.37
CA MET A 329 15.57 -6.12 -3.19
C MET A 329 15.79 -7.15 -4.30
N GLN A 330 15.27 -6.87 -5.50
CA GLN A 330 15.47 -7.74 -6.65
C GLN A 330 16.94 -7.71 -7.11
N GLY A 331 17.45 -8.86 -7.57
CA GLY A 331 18.85 -9.01 -8.03
C GLY A 331 19.90 -9.10 -6.91
N VAL A 332 19.50 -8.94 -5.65
CA VAL A 332 20.36 -9.16 -4.48
C VAL A 332 20.24 -10.62 -4.04
N LEU A 333 21.37 -11.30 -3.87
CA LEU A 333 21.39 -12.69 -3.40
C LEU A 333 21.25 -12.78 -1.88
N GLN A 334 21.83 -11.84 -1.14
CA GLN A 334 21.83 -11.83 0.31
C GLN A 334 22.15 -10.41 0.80
N VAL A 335 21.56 -10.00 1.92
CA VAL A 335 22.05 -8.85 2.70
C VAL A 335 23.05 -9.37 3.72
N SER A 336 24.27 -8.82 3.74
CA SER A 336 25.38 -9.35 4.55
C SER A 336 25.19 -9.21 6.06
N HIS A 337 24.23 -8.40 6.50
CA HIS A 337 23.92 -8.21 7.90
C HIS A 337 23.14 -9.40 8.46
N ASN A 338 23.68 -10.01 9.52
CA ASN A 338 23.01 -11.07 10.28
C ASN A 338 22.58 -10.51 11.64
N PRO A 339 21.41 -10.94 12.16
CA PRO A 339 20.95 -10.51 13.47
C PRO A 339 21.93 -10.96 14.56
N GLU A 340 22.11 -10.13 15.59
CA GLU A 340 23.01 -10.42 16.71
C GLU A 340 22.65 -11.76 17.40
N LYS A 341 21.35 -12.01 17.57
CA LYS A 341 20.78 -13.25 18.11
C LYS A 341 19.48 -13.61 17.41
N THR A 342 19.39 -14.85 16.96
CA THR A 342 18.15 -15.45 16.45
C THR A 342 17.20 -15.81 17.60
N PHE A 343 15.89 -15.86 17.32
CA PHE A 343 14.88 -16.17 18.35
C PHE A 343 15.00 -17.63 18.82
N PHE A 344 15.15 -18.56 17.87
CA PHE A 344 15.23 -20.00 18.12
C PHE A 344 16.65 -20.53 18.40
N GLY A 345 17.65 -19.66 18.55
CA GLY A 345 19.06 -20.04 18.69
C GLY A 345 19.77 -20.28 17.36
N LYS A 346 21.08 -20.60 17.38
CA LYS A 346 21.98 -20.64 16.20
C LYS A 346 21.46 -21.56 15.08
N VAL A 347 20.62 -21.02 14.22
CA VAL A 347 20.33 -21.53 12.90
C VAL A 347 20.99 -20.52 11.98
N GLU A 348 22.06 -20.95 11.29
CA GLU A 348 22.51 -20.24 10.09
C GLU A 348 21.33 -20.32 9.12
N VAL A 349 20.54 -19.24 9.05
CA VAL A 349 19.53 -19.12 8.01
C VAL A 349 20.32 -19.06 6.71
N ASP A 350 20.11 -20.06 5.82
CA ASP A 350 20.62 -19.95 4.46
C ASP A 350 19.92 -18.75 3.83
N THR A 351 20.64 -17.65 3.83
CA THR A 351 20.18 -16.33 3.44
C THR A 351 20.43 -16.10 1.95
N LYS A 352 21.10 -17.05 1.27
CA LYS A 352 21.40 -16.95 -0.14
C LYS A 352 20.15 -17.27 -0.96
N PHE A 353 19.51 -16.23 -1.44
CA PHE A 353 18.43 -16.33 -2.41
C PHE A 353 18.91 -17.03 -3.68
N ILE A 354 18.32 -18.19 -3.99
CA ILE A 354 18.58 -18.90 -5.25
C ILE A 354 17.65 -18.31 -6.32
N GLY A 355 18.25 -17.63 -7.29
CA GLY A 355 17.55 -17.10 -8.46
C GLY A 355 16.84 -18.20 -9.25
N LYS A 356 15.75 -17.84 -9.93
CA LYS A 356 14.99 -18.76 -10.78
C LYS A 356 15.76 -19.04 -12.08
N ASP A 357 15.61 -20.24 -12.65
CA ASP A 357 16.19 -20.55 -13.96
C ASP A 357 15.51 -19.73 -15.05
N LEU A 358 16.28 -18.84 -15.68
CA LEU A 358 15.81 -17.97 -16.75
C LEU A 358 15.52 -18.73 -18.05
N ASN A 359 15.87 -20.01 -18.17
CA ASN A 359 15.65 -20.83 -19.34
C ASN A 359 14.51 -21.87 -19.18
N ASP A 360 13.85 -21.90 -18.02
CA ASP A 360 12.75 -22.83 -17.74
C ASP A 360 11.44 -22.40 -18.44
N ILE A 361 11.10 -23.11 -19.51
CA ILE A 361 9.87 -22.87 -20.29
C ILE A 361 8.60 -23.21 -19.49
N ASN A 362 8.66 -24.15 -18.55
CA ASN A 362 7.49 -24.46 -17.72
C ASN A 362 7.20 -23.29 -16.78
N LEU A 363 8.25 -22.69 -16.21
CA LEU A 363 8.13 -21.48 -15.40
C LEU A 363 7.54 -20.31 -16.21
N TYR A 364 7.94 -20.14 -17.47
CA TYR A 364 7.35 -19.12 -18.35
C TYR A 364 5.83 -19.34 -18.51
N LYS A 365 5.41 -20.58 -18.80
CA LYS A 365 3.99 -20.94 -18.95
C LYS A 365 3.22 -20.70 -17.66
N ASP A 366 3.78 -21.06 -16.52
CA ASP A 366 3.15 -20.88 -15.22
C ASP A 366 2.93 -19.39 -14.93
N TYR A 367 3.93 -18.54 -15.20
CA TYR A 367 3.82 -17.11 -14.95
C TYR A 367 2.82 -16.42 -15.88
N ILE A 368 2.80 -16.78 -17.15
CA ILE A 368 1.78 -16.28 -18.07
C ILE A 368 0.37 -16.74 -17.66
N ASN A 369 0.22 -18.01 -17.27
CA ASN A 369 -1.06 -18.53 -16.80
C ASN A 369 -1.53 -17.84 -15.51
N LYS A 370 -0.60 -17.51 -14.60
CA LYS A 370 -0.89 -16.69 -13.41
C LYS A 370 -1.37 -15.31 -13.81
N LEU A 371 -0.65 -14.60 -14.68
CA LEU A 371 -1.06 -13.29 -15.18
C LEU A 371 -2.46 -13.33 -15.82
N PHE A 372 -2.81 -14.40 -16.54
CA PHE A 372 -4.15 -14.56 -17.12
C PHE A 372 -5.26 -14.78 -16.09
N LYS A 373 -4.95 -15.31 -14.90
CA LYS A 373 -5.91 -15.48 -13.80
C LYS A 373 -6.09 -14.21 -12.97
N GLY A 374 -5.20 -13.22 -13.15
CA GLY A 374 -5.09 -12.04 -12.29
C GLY A 374 -4.12 -12.30 -11.14
N VAL A 375 -3.23 -11.35 -10.90
CA VAL A 375 -2.23 -11.36 -9.83
C VAL A 375 -2.26 -10.01 -9.11
N ASN A 376 -1.82 -9.98 -7.86
CA ASN A 376 -1.62 -8.72 -7.13
C ASN A 376 -0.40 -7.95 -7.68
N ASN A 377 -0.20 -6.71 -7.23
CA ASN A 377 0.88 -5.85 -7.73
C ASN A 377 2.29 -6.42 -7.45
N ASP A 378 2.48 -7.07 -6.30
CA ASP A 378 3.78 -7.62 -5.92
C ASP A 378 4.14 -8.83 -6.76
N GLU A 379 3.21 -9.77 -6.94
CA GLU A 379 3.38 -10.92 -7.81
C GLU A 379 3.52 -10.48 -9.29
N TYR A 380 2.81 -9.44 -9.72
CA TYR A 380 3.03 -8.83 -11.03
C TYR A 380 4.46 -8.32 -11.20
N ASN A 381 4.98 -7.61 -10.20
CA ASN A 381 6.34 -7.05 -10.23
C ASN A 381 7.40 -8.16 -10.25
N ASP A 382 7.20 -9.23 -9.48
CA ASP A 382 8.07 -10.42 -9.49
C ASP A 382 8.08 -11.10 -10.87
N ILE A 383 6.92 -11.29 -11.48
CA ILE A 383 6.80 -11.87 -12.83
C ILE A 383 7.43 -10.94 -13.88
N ARG A 384 7.17 -9.63 -13.79
CA ARG A 384 7.74 -8.61 -14.67
C ARG A 384 9.27 -8.61 -14.59
N HIS A 385 9.84 -8.64 -13.39
CA HIS A 385 11.29 -8.69 -13.19
C HIS A 385 11.89 -9.96 -13.78
N PHE A 386 11.27 -11.12 -13.52
CA PHE A 386 11.71 -12.39 -14.09
C PHE A 386 11.74 -12.34 -15.63
N PHE A 387 10.69 -11.82 -16.27
CA PHE A 387 10.67 -11.70 -17.73
C PHE A 387 11.61 -10.64 -18.27
N PHE A 388 11.85 -9.55 -17.53
CA PHE A 388 12.89 -8.59 -17.87
C PHE A 388 14.27 -9.26 -17.91
N ASP A 389 14.63 -10.01 -16.86
CA ASP A 389 15.89 -10.76 -16.82
C ASP A 389 15.95 -11.83 -17.91
N ALA A 390 14.86 -12.57 -18.13
CA ALA A 390 14.80 -13.60 -19.16
C ALA A 390 14.95 -13.01 -20.58
N LEU A 391 14.34 -11.86 -20.86
CA LEU A 391 14.51 -11.15 -22.14
C LEU A 391 15.95 -10.67 -22.34
N ILE A 392 16.71 -10.43 -21.27
CA ILE A 392 18.10 -9.95 -21.35
C ILE A 392 19.11 -11.08 -21.35
N HIS A 393 18.90 -12.12 -20.55
CA HIS A 393 19.92 -13.10 -20.18
C HIS A 393 19.58 -14.55 -20.54
N SER A 394 18.35 -14.87 -20.98
CA SER A 394 18.06 -16.24 -21.44
C SER A 394 18.87 -16.60 -22.69
N GLU A 395 19.01 -17.89 -22.96
CA GLU A 395 19.80 -18.39 -24.09
C GLU A 395 19.35 -17.82 -25.43
N ILE A 396 20.31 -17.47 -26.29
CA ILE A 396 20.07 -17.08 -27.68
C ILE A 396 19.67 -18.34 -28.46
N VAL A 397 18.54 -18.27 -29.16
CA VAL A 397 17.99 -19.40 -29.93
C VAL A 397 17.95 -19.14 -31.43
N LYS A 398 17.96 -17.87 -31.85
CA LYS A 398 17.84 -17.51 -33.27
C LYS A 398 18.44 -16.14 -33.56
N ILE A 399 18.99 -15.95 -34.75
CA ILE A 399 19.43 -14.64 -35.26
C ILE A 399 18.56 -14.28 -36.47
N VAL A 400 18.01 -13.06 -36.49
CA VAL A 400 17.15 -12.58 -37.59
C VAL A 400 17.63 -11.23 -38.12
N LYS A 401 17.44 -10.96 -39.41
CA LYS A 401 17.73 -9.64 -39.99
C LYS A 401 16.48 -8.76 -39.97
N PHE A 402 16.55 -7.59 -39.35
CA PHE A 402 15.45 -6.63 -39.23
C PHE A 402 15.98 -5.19 -39.24
N ASP A 403 15.35 -4.31 -40.04
CA ASP A 403 15.79 -2.91 -40.25
C ASP A 403 17.32 -2.77 -40.47
N ASN A 404 17.88 -3.68 -41.29
CA ASN A 404 19.31 -3.80 -41.63
C ASN A 404 20.26 -4.18 -40.49
N LYS A 405 19.74 -4.60 -39.32
CA LYS A 405 20.51 -5.13 -38.19
C LYS A 405 20.28 -6.63 -38.02
N ASN A 406 21.26 -7.33 -37.44
CA ASN A 406 21.10 -8.71 -36.99
C ASN A 406 20.65 -8.68 -35.53
N LEU A 407 19.47 -9.23 -35.25
CA LEU A 407 18.89 -9.31 -33.92
C LEU A 407 19.02 -10.73 -33.38
N GLU A 408 19.59 -10.85 -32.19
CA GLU A 408 19.62 -12.10 -31.41
C GLU A 408 18.31 -12.26 -30.65
N LEU A 409 17.50 -13.24 -31.05
CA LEU A 409 16.30 -13.66 -30.36
C LEU A 409 16.65 -14.73 -29.34
N ARG A 410 16.34 -14.43 -28.08
CA ARG A 410 16.49 -15.33 -26.93
C ARG A 410 15.25 -16.19 -26.69
N LYS A 411 15.35 -17.21 -25.84
CA LYS A 411 14.21 -18.10 -25.48
C LYS A 411 12.95 -17.32 -25.11
N ALA A 412 13.07 -16.29 -24.27
CA ALA A 412 11.95 -15.44 -23.89
C ALA A 412 11.29 -14.72 -25.09
N HIS A 413 12.08 -14.23 -26.04
CA HIS A 413 11.58 -13.56 -27.24
C HIS A 413 10.75 -14.50 -28.12
N GLU A 414 11.27 -15.70 -28.39
CA GLU A 414 10.56 -16.72 -29.19
C GLU A 414 9.30 -17.22 -28.48
N PHE A 415 9.34 -17.33 -27.15
CA PHE A 415 8.17 -17.68 -26.35
C PHE A 415 7.03 -16.67 -26.54
N PHE A 416 7.31 -15.36 -26.43
CA PHE A 416 6.30 -14.32 -26.63
C PHE A 416 5.85 -14.22 -28.08
N LEU A 417 6.77 -14.34 -29.05
CA LEU A 417 6.45 -14.37 -30.47
C LEU A 417 5.44 -15.49 -30.79
N THR A 418 5.66 -16.68 -30.22
CA THR A 418 4.78 -17.83 -30.39
C THR A 418 3.41 -17.59 -29.77
N HIS A 419 3.36 -17.08 -28.53
CA HIS A 419 2.08 -16.81 -27.84
C HIS A 419 1.25 -15.73 -28.54
N LEU A 420 1.89 -14.67 -29.05
CA LEU A 420 1.20 -13.62 -29.79
C LEU A 420 0.72 -14.08 -31.18
N LYS A 421 1.37 -15.07 -31.80
CA LYS A 421 0.92 -15.71 -33.05
C LYS A 421 -0.17 -16.76 -32.85
N SER A 422 -0.28 -17.32 -31.65
CA SER A 422 -1.23 -18.39 -31.32
C SER A 422 -2.70 -17.91 -31.25
N GLY A 423 -3.63 -18.87 -31.15
CA GLY A 423 -5.07 -18.65 -30.99
C GLY A 423 -5.51 -18.15 -29.60
N VAL A 424 -4.59 -17.56 -28.82
CA VAL A 424 -4.91 -16.93 -27.53
C VAL A 424 -5.87 -15.76 -27.73
N THR A 425 -6.80 -15.57 -26.79
CA THR A 425 -7.83 -14.51 -26.84
C THR A 425 -7.22 -13.11 -26.83
N ALA A 426 -7.98 -12.11 -27.32
CA ALA A 426 -7.53 -10.72 -27.38
C ALA A 426 -7.09 -10.18 -26.01
N ASP A 427 -7.86 -10.45 -24.95
CA ASP A 427 -7.55 -9.95 -23.60
C ASP A 427 -6.26 -10.53 -23.04
N LYS A 428 -6.02 -11.82 -23.25
CA LYS A 428 -4.76 -12.47 -22.86
C LYS A 428 -3.58 -11.89 -23.64
N LYS A 429 -3.77 -11.53 -24.92
CA LYS A 429 -2.74 -10.83 -25.70
C LYS A 429 -2.47 -9.42 -25.17
N ARG A 430 -3.49 -8.68 -24.72
CA ARG A 430 -3.28 -7.37 -24.06
C ARG A 430 -2.40 -7.49 -22.81
N ILE A 431 -2.61 -8.52 -21.99
CA ILE A 431 -1.79 -8.80 -20.80
C ILE A 431 -0.32 -9.00 -21.20
N ILE A 432 -0.07 -9.79 -22.26
CA ILE A 432 1.30 -10.00 -22.78
C ILE A 432 1.91 -8.69 -23.28
N LEU A 433 1.18 -7.92 -24.08
CA LEU A 433 1.69 -6.67 -24.63
C LEU A 433 2.04 -5.66 -23.53
N LYS A 434 1.19 -5.55 -22.49
CA LYS A 434 1.46 -4.72 -21.31
C LYS A 434 2.73 -5.16 -20.58
N LEU A 435 2.93 -6.47 -20.41
CA LEU A 435 4.15 -7.02 -19.81
C LEU A 435 5.40 -6.65 -20.63
N LEU A 436 5.36 -6.84 -21.96
CA LEU A 436 6.48 -6.51 -22.85
C LEU A 436 6.82 -5.02 -22.81
N SER A 437 5.81 -4.15 -22.82
CA SER A 437 6.00 -2.70 -22.67
C SER A 437 6.73 -2.35 -21.38
N ASN A 438 6.36 -3.00 -20.28
CA ASN A 438 6.97 -2.80 -18.97
C ASN A 438 8.38 -3.42 -18.83
N CYS A 439 8.84 -4.15 -19.84
CA CYS A 439 10.20 -4.72 -19.94
C CYS A 439 11.06 -4.04 -21.04
N SER A 440 10.57 -2.96 -21.64
CA SER A 440 11.13 -2.37 -22.86
C SER A 440 12.55 -1.79 -22.76
N ASN A 441 13.01 -1.44 -21.55
CA ASN A 441 14.34 -0.88 -21.33
C ASN A 441 15.51 -1.85 -21.57
N GLY A 442 15.24 -3.17 -21.70
CA GLY A 442 16.30 -4.18 -21.87
C GLY A 442 16.79 -4.35 -23.31
N TYR A 443 15.88 -4.50 -24.28
CA TYR A 443 16.16 -4.80 -25.69
C TYR A 443 15.02 -4.32 -26.62
N PRO A 444 14.91 -3.00 -26.89
CA PRO A 444 13.75 -2.44 -27.59
C PRO A 444 13.59 -2.97 -29.02
N GLU A 445 14.68 -3.24 -29.76
CA GLU A 445 14.61 -3.64 -31.16
C GLU A 445 14.00 -5.03 -31.38
N GLN A 446 14.35 -6.00 -30.53
CA GLN A 446 13.76 -7.35 -30.54
C GLN A 446 12.27 -7.30 -30.23
N LEU A 447 11.86 -6.42 -29.31
CA LEU A 447 10.45 -6.22 -28.96
C LEU A 447 9.69 -5.55 -30.12
N VAL A 448 10.28 -4.54 -30.78
CA VAL A 448 9.71 -3.94 -32.01
C VAL A 448 9.53 -5.01 -33.09
N TYR A 449 10.54 -5.86 -33.29
CA TYR A 449 10.45 -6.97 -34.23
C TYR A 449 9.26 -7.89 -33.90
N ILE A 450 9.09 -8.27 -32.64
CA ILE A 450 7.95 -9.10 -32.22
C ILE A 450 6.63 -8.41 -32.58
N LEU A 451 6.44 -7.15 -32.17
CA LEU A 451 5.20 -6.41 -32.42
C LEU A 451 4.86 -6.30 -33.92
N ILE A 452 5.83 -5.94 -34.77
CA ILE A 452 5.58 -5.81 -36.20
C ILE A 452 5.22 -7.16 -36.83
N ASN A 453 5.91 -8.24 -36.44
CA ASN A 453 5.68 -9.56 -37.02
C ASN A 453 4.38 -10.22 -36.56
N THR A 454 3.81 -9.81 -35.42
CA THR A 454 2.56 -10.36 -34.90
C THR A 454 1.34 -9.47 -35.20
N TYR A 455 1.55 -8.22 -35.62
CA TYR A 455 0.46 -7.28 -35.88
C TYR A 455 -0.55 -7.80 -36.91
N LYS A 456 -0.10 -8.35 -38.05
CA LYS A 456 -1.00 -8.79 -39.13
C LYS A 456 -2.04 -9.82 -38.68
N ILE A 457 -1.67 -10.67 -37.73
CA ILE A 457 -2.55 -11.70 -37.15
C ILE A 457 -3.49 -11.06 -36.11
N ASN A 458 -2.97 -10.13 -35.31
CA ASN A 458 -3.66 -9.57 -34.15
C ASN A 458 -4.52 -8.33 -34.46
N LYS A 459 -4.36 -7.70 -35.62
CA LYS A 459 -5.24 -6.61 -36.06
C LYS A 459 -6.71 -7.06 -36.24
N LEU A 460 -6.93 -8.35 -36.48
CA LEU A 460 -8.27 -8.94 -36.65
C LEU A 460 -9.03 -9.07 -35.33
N THR A 461 -8.38 -8.84 -34.19
CA THR A 461 -8.95 -9.04 -32.85
C THR A 461 -9.06 -7.74 -32.04
N ASN A 462 -9.24 -6.59 -32.70
CA ASN A 462 -9.39 -5.26 -32.06
C ASN A 462 -8.21 -4.83 -31.15
N LEU A 463 -6.98 -5.26 -31.46
CA LEU A 463 -5.76 -4.89 -30.72
C LEU A 463 -4.97 -3.75 -31.38
N THR A 464 -5.52 -3.11 -32.41
CA THR A 464 -4.77 -2.13 -33.21
C THR A 464 -4.25 -0.97 -32.38
N ASN A 465 -5.08 -0.39 -31.50
CA ASN A 465 -4.67 0.72 -30.62
C ASN A 465 -3.55 0.29 -29.66
N ASP A 466 -3.68 -0.89 -29.04
CA ASP A 466 -2.66 -1.46 -28.16
C ASP A 466 -1.31 -1.54 -28.88
N TYR A 467 -1.28 -2.13 -30.09
CA TYR A 467 -0.05 -2.24 -30.88
C TYR A 467 0.55 -0.88 -31.25
N ILE A 468 -0.28 0.10 -31.63
CA ILE A 468 0.20 1.44 -31.98
C ILE A 468 0.88 2.08 -30.77
N ILE A 469 0.22 2.08 -29.61
CA ILE A 469 0.74 2.65 -28.36
C ILE A 469 2.07 2.00 -28.00
N TYR A 470 2.13 0.66 -27.98
CA TYR A 470 3.33 -0.06 -27.58
C TYR A 470 4.48 0.13 -28.56
N ILE A 471 4.20 0.18 -29.88
CA ILE A 471 5.21 0.54 -30.88
C ILE A 471 5.75 1.95 -30.59
N GLY A 472 4.89 2.93 -30.30
CA GLY A 472 5.31 4.28 -29.95
C GLY A 472 6.18 4.36 -28.70
N ASP A 473 5.87 3.57 -27.67
CA ASP A 473 6.62 3.56 -26.41
C ASP A 473 8.05 3.01 -26.60
N ILE A 474 8.19 1.92 -27.38
CA ILE A 474 9.47 1.20 -27.48
C ILE A 474 10.33 1.59 -28.69
N SER A 475 9.73 2.08 -29.79
CA SER A 475 10.46 2.32 -31.05
C SER A 475 11.26 3.61 -31.03
N HIS A 476 12.25 3.69 -31.91
CA HIS A 476 13.08 4.88 -32.13
C HIS A 476 13.00 5.29 -33.61
N SER A 477 13.51 6.47 -33.97
CA SER A 477 13.47 7.02 -35.33
C SER A 477 14.13 6.11 -36.37
N HIS A 478 15.18 5.39 -35.97
CA HIS A 478 15.85 4.41 -36.84
C HIS A 478 15.08 3.09 -37.03
N SER A 479 13.96 2.88 -36.33
CA SER A 479 13.07 1.73 -36.50
C SER A 479 12.16 1.94 -37.73
N ASN A 480 12.75 1.89 -38.92
CA ASN A 480 12.09 2.21 -40.19
C ASN A 480 10.77 1.48 -40.39
N SER A 481 10.71 0.19 -40.04
CA SER A 481 9.51 -0.62 -40.19
C SER A 481 8.38 -0.13 -39.28
N ALA A 482 8.70 0.27 -38.04
CA ALA A 482 7.74 0.79 -37.08
C ALA A 482 7.20 2.16 -37.50
N VAL A 483 8.10 3.09 -37.86
CA VAL A 483 7.73 4.44 -38.31
C VAL A 483 6.85 4.38 -39.57
N LYS A 484 7.19 3.52 -40.53
CA LYS A 484 6.37 3.32 -41.74
C LYS A 484 4.97 2.80 -41.42
N MET A 485 4.88 1.87 -40.46
CA MET A 485 3.59 1.34 -40.00
C MET A 485 2.75 2.42 -39.31
N LEU A 486 3.33 3.22 -38.41
CA LEU A 486 2.62 4.33 -37.75
C LEU A 486 2.14 5.40 -38.75
N LYS A 487 2.99 5.80 -39.70
CA LYS A 487 2.61 6.75 -40.77
C LYS A 487 1.43 6.23 -41.61
N SER A 488 1.34 4.92 -41.84
CA SER A 488 0.23 4.33 -42.58
C SER A 488 -1.12 4.43 -41.86
N PHE A 489 -1.11 4.47 -40.52
CA PHE A 489 -2.33 4.58 -39.70
C PHE A 489 -2.89 5.99 -39.60
N LEU A 490 -2.11 7.01 -39.95
CA LEU A 490 -2.60 8.39 -39.97
C LEU A 490 -3.79 8.55 -40.92
N ASN A 491 -3.91 7.73 -41.96
CA ASN A 491 -5.04 7.77 -42.90
C ASN A 491 -6.27 6.96 -42.44
N SER A 492 -6.30 6.50 -41.19
CA SER A 492 -7.45 5.78 -40.63
C SER A 492 -8.67 6.70 -40.51
N LYS A 493 -9.88 6.12 -40.61
CA LYS A 493 -11.13 6.82 -40.28
C LYS A 493 -11.45 6.75 -38.78
N ASP A 494 -10.75 5.89 -38.04
CA ASP A 494 -10.88 5.77 -36.59
C ASP A 494 -9.97 6.80 -35.91
N ILE A 495 -10.61 7.74 -35.20
CA ILE A 495 -9.95 8.83 -34.48
C ILE A 495 -8.97 8.31 -33.43
N ASN A 496 -9.26 7.20 -32.77
CA ASN A 496 -8.36 6.64 -31.75
C ASN A 496 -7.08 6.12 -32.40
N ILE A 497 -7.21 5.41 -33.53
CA ILE A 497 -6.05 4.93 -34.31
C ILE A 497 -5.19 6.12 -34.74
N GLU A 498 -5.82 7.19 -35.21
CA GLU A 498 -5.13 8.38 -35.67
C GLU A 498 -4.43 9.13 -34.52
N TYR A 499 -5.14 9.38 -33.42
CA TYR A 499 -4.60 9.98 -32.20
C TYR A 499 -3.40 9.20 -31.65
N PHE A 500 -3.54 7.90 -31.44
CA PHE A 500 -2.46 7.09 -30.90
C PHE A 500 -1.26 7.02 -31.86
N SER A 501 -1.50 7.12 -33.17
CA SER A 501 -0.41 7.18 -34.16
C SER A 501 0.34 8.51 -34.07
N LEU A 502 -0.37 9.64 -33.93
CA LEU A 502 0.23 10.96 -33.69
C LEU A 502 1.03 10.98 -32.39
N LEU A 503 0.45 10.48 -31.29
CA LEU A 503 1.13 10.38 -30.00
C LEU A 503 2.38 9.49 -30.09
N SER A 504 2.31 8.38 -30.82
CA SER A 504 3.45 7.48 -31.01
C SER A 504 4.59 8.14 -31.78
N LEU A 505 4.27 8.91 -32.83
CA LEU A 505 5.26 9.68 -33.58
C LEU A 505 5.88 10.80 -32.73
N LEU A 506 5.06 11.48 -31.91
CA LEU A 506 5.54 12.49 -30.96
C LEU A 506 6.52 11.88 -29.94
N LYS A 507 6.17 10.70 -29.38
CA LYS A 507 7.02 9.95 -28.44
C LYS A 507 8.37 9.56 -29.05
N ILE A 508 8.36 9.05 -30.28
CA ILE A 508 9.58 8.67 -31.00
C ILE A 508 10.49 9.90 -31.18
N ASP A 509 9.92 11.02 -31.62
CA ASP A 509 10.67 12.25 -31.87
C ASP A 509 11.29 12.83 -30.59
N ILE A 510 10.50 12.95 -29.52
CA ILE A 510 10.97 13.48 -28.24
C ILE A 510 11.99 12.55 -27.59
N LYS A 511 11.79 11.23 -27.64
CA LYS A 511 12.75 10.27 -27.04
C LYS A 511 14.13 10.36 -27.69
N ASP A 512 14.18 10.44 -29.01
CA ASP A 512 15.46 10.43 -29.74
C ASP A 512 16.19 11.77 -29.64
N ARG A 513 15.46 12.88 -29.78
CA ARG A 513 16.07 14.21 -29.72
C ARG A 513 16.21 14.73 -28.30
N GLY A 514 15.40 14.29 -27.35
CA GLY A 514 15.36 14.81 -25.98
C GLY A 514 16.66 14.61 -25.22
N ILE A 515 17.29 13.44 -25.33
CA ILE A 515 18.60 13.16 -24.70
C ILE A 515 19.66 14.12 -25.25
N ASP A 516 19.73 14.28 -26.57
CA ASP A 516 20.66 15.21 -27.21
C ASP A 516 20.39 16.66 -26.81
N CYS A 517 19.12 17.07 -26.71
CA CYS A 517 18.76 18.43 -26.32
C CYS A 517 19.11 18.74 -24.87
N CYS A 518 18.87 17.81 -23.94
CA CYS A 518 19.28 17.97 -22.54
C CYS A 518 20.80 18.10 -22.40
N ASN A 519 21.55 17.24 -23.10
CA ASN A 519 23.00 17.18 -22.95
C ASN A 519 23.72 18.33 -23.67
N LYS A 520 23.24 18.73 -24.85
CA LYS A 520 23.93 19.68 -25.74
C LYS A 520 23.27 21.06 -25.81
N LYS A 521 22.13 21.27 -25.13
CA LYS A 521 21.32 22.51 -25.16
C LYS A 521 21.02 22.99 -26.58
N LEU A 522 20.75 22.05 -27.48
CA LEU A 522 20.48 22.36 -28.89
C LEU A 522 19.12 23.04 -29.02
N LYS A 523 19.04 24.05 -29.90
CA LYS A 523 17.76 24.64 -30.29
C LYS A 523 16.97 23.60 -31.10
N ILE A 524 15.76 23.29 -30.64
CA ILE A 524 14.89 22.35 -31.34
C ILE A 524 14.24 23.06 -32.52
N ILE A 525 14.56 22.60 -33.73
CA ILE A 525 13.93 23.04 -34.97
C ILE A 525 12.93 22.00 -35.48
N GLU A 526 12.07 22.45 -36.38
CA GLU A 526 11.08 21.61 -37.04
C GLU A 526 11.74 20.54 -37.93
N ASN A 527 11.14 19.35 -37.95
CA ASN A 527 11.58 18.16 -38.68
C ASN A 527 10.38 17.44 -39.32
N GLU A 528 10.60 16.26 -39.91
CA GLU A 528 9.54 15.49 -40.54
C GLU A 528 8.40 15.12 -39.57
N TYR A 529 8.71 14.71 -38.33
CA TYR A 529 7.71 14.33 -37.34
C TYR A 529 6.81 15.50 -36.93
N SER A 530 7.42 16.63 -36.59
CA SER A 530 6.67 17.85 -36.22
C SER A 530 5.81 18.38 -37.37
N LYS A 531 6.31 18.35 -38.61
CA LYS A 531 5.51 18.71 -39.80
C LYS A 531 4.28 17.83 -39.96
N ILE A 532 4.47 16.51 -39.94
CA ILE A 532 3.36 15.55 -40.04
C ILE A 532 2.31 15.79 -38.95
N ILE A 533 2.74 15.98 -37.70
CA ILE A 533 1.82 16.19 -36.57
C ILE A 533 1.02 17.49 -36.76
N LYS A 534 1.70 18.61 -37.05
CA LYS A 534 1.04 19.91 -37.24
C LYS A 534 0.10 19.91 -38.45
N GLU A 535 0.54 19.35 -39.58
CA GLU A 535 -0.28 19.24 -40.79
C GLU A 535 -1.55 18.45 -40.52
N ARG A 536 -1.47 17.27 -39.89
CA ARG A 536 -2.66 16.46 -39.57
C ARG A 536 -3.61 17.18 -38.63
N ILE A 537 -3.11 17.81 -37.56
CA ILE A 537 -3.95 18.58 -36.63
C ILE A 537 -4.70 19.69 -37.37
N ASN A 538 -4.03 20.39 -38.28
CA ASN A 538 -4.64 21.49 -39.05
C ASN A 538 -5.80 21.05 -39.96
N PHE A 539 -5.89 19.77 -40.35
CA PHE A 539 -6.97 19.23 -41.19
C PHE A 539 -8.24 18.84 -40.42
N TYR A 540 -8.21 18.77 -39.10
CA TYR A 540 -9.39 18.37 -38.32
C TYR A 540 -10.45 19.48 -38.19
N SER A 541 -11.69 19.10 -37.85
CA SER A 541 -12.71 20.06 -37.45
C SER A 541 -12.35 20.74 -36.12
N PRO A 542 -12.94 21.91 -35.78
CA PRO A 542 -12.57 22.65 -34.57
C PRO A 542 -12.64 21.83 -33.27
N LEU A 543 -13.71 21.04 -33.09
CA LEU A 543 -13.85 20.16 -31.93
C LEU A 543 -12.73 19.11 -31.85
N PHE A 544 -12.37 18.50 -32.99
CA PHE A 544 -11.31 17.49 -33.01
C PHE A 544 -9.92 18.10 -32.83
N LYS A 545 -9.68 19.31 -33.34
CA LYS A 545 -8.46 20.09 -33.07
C LYS A 545 -8.30 20.34 -31.57
N PHE A 546 -9.35 20.88 -30.95
CA PHE A 546 -9.39 21.11 -29.51
C PHE A 546 -9.12 19.81 -28.74
N PHE A 547 -9.81 18.72 -29.11
CA PHE A 547 -9.69 17.43 -28.44
C PHE A 547 -8.27 16.86 -28.53
N ILE A 548 -7.73 16.69 -29.74
CA ILE A 548 -6.40 16.09 -29.97
C ILE A 548 -5.29 16.96 -29.36
N ALA A 549 -5.35 18.28 -29.53
CA ALA A 549 -4.36 19.19 -28.98
C ALA A 549 -4.33 19.12 -27.45
N THR A 550 -5.50 19.09 -26.79
CA THR A 550 -5.57 18.95 -25.33
C THR A 550 -5.01 17.61 -24.86
N LEU A 551 -5.33 16.51 -25.54
CA LEU A 551 -4.78 15.20 -25.20
C LEU A 551 -3.25 15.17 -25.35
N LEU A 552 -2.70 15.69 -26.46
CA LEU A 552 -1.25 15.74 -26.69
C LEU A 552 -0.54 16.67 -25.69
N SER A 553 -1.12 17.82 -25.35
CA SER A 553 -0.62 18.69 -24.29
C SER A 553 -0.58 17.97 -22.95
N SER A 554 -1.63 17.22 -22.60
CA SER A 554 -1.66 16.44 -21.35
C SER A 554 -0.56 15.38 -21.29
N GLU A 555 -0.29 14.72 -22.41
CA GLU A 555 0.81 13.77 -22.53
C GLU A 555 2.17 14.48 -22.38
N MET A 556 2.37 15.64 -22.99
CA MET A 556 3.62 16.39 -22.84
C MET A 556 3.90 16.83 -21.40
N VAL A 557 2.87 17.17 -20.62
CA VAL A 557 3.04 17.66 -19.25
C VAL A 557 3.12 16.50 -18.24
N PHE A 558 2.23 15.51 -18.35
CA PHE A 558 2.04 14.50 -17.31
C PHE A 558 2.63 13.12 -17.64
N ASN A 559 3.00 12.84 -18.90
CA ASN A 559 3.71 11.61 -19.21
C ASN A 559 5.15 11.71 -18.68
N ARG A 560 5.56 10.78 -17.81
CA ARG A 560 6.91 10.79 -17.22
C ARG A 560 8.03 10.86 -18.25
N MET A 561 7.87 10.24 -19.42
CA MET A 561 8.89 10.24 -20.47
C MET A 561 8.94 11.61 -21.17
N LEU A 562 7.79 12.16 -21.56
CA LEU A 562 7.70 13.42 -22.31
C LEU A 562 7.92 14.65 -21.41
N GLY A 563 7.36 14.62 -20.20
CA GLY A 563 7.42 15.70 -19.20
C GLY A 563 8.84 16.08 -18.82
N ASN A 564 9.77 15.12 -18.77
CA ASN A 564 11.19 15.39 -18.54
C ASN A 564 11.82 16.29 -19.61
N TYR A 565 11.26 16.31 -20.82
CA TYR A 565 11.76 17.07 -21.96
C TYR A 565 10.83 18.24 -22.35
N HIS A 566 9.72 18.43 -21.66
CA HIS A 566 8.67 19.39 -21.99
C HIS A 566 9.21 20.79 -22.32
N GLU A 567 10.02 21.36 -21.42
CA GLU A 567 10.59 22.71 -21.58
C GLU A 567 11.42 22.87 -22.86
N PHE A 568 12.15 21.84 -23.28
CA PHE A 568 12.99 21.91 -24.49
C PHE A 568 12.16 21.90 -25.77
N PHE A 569 11.01 21.23 -25.75
CA PHE A 569 10.11 21.10 -26.90
C PHE A 569 8.93 22.08 -26.85
N LYS A 570 8.92 22.98 -25.86
CA LYS A 570 7.80 23.87 -25.58
C LYS A 570 7.39 24.71 -26.80
N GLU A 571 8.34 25.46 -27.37
CA GLU A 571 8.08 26.32 -28.54
C GLU A 571 7.62 25.51 -29.78
N LEU A 572 8.14 24.29 -29.96
CA LEU A 572 7.86 23.49 -31.16
C LEU A 572 6.48 22.83 -31.12
N TYR A 573 6.12 22.26 -29.97
CA TYR A 573 4.93 21.42 -29.82
C TYR A 573 3.93 22.01 -28.83
N PHE A 574 4.36 22.25 -27.60
CA PHE A 574 3.42 22.60 -26.53
C PHE A 574 2.70 23.92 -26.80
N ASP A 575 3.44 24.99 -27.09
CA ASP A 575 2.88 26.30 -27.41
C ASP A 575 1.98 26.23 -28.66
N TYR A 576 2.35 25.39 -29.64
CA TYR A 576 1.51 25.14 -30.81
C TYR A 576 0.18 24.47 -30.43
N PHE A 577 0.20 23.40 -29.64
CA PHE A 577 -1.02 22.73 -29.19
C PHE A 577 -1.88 23.66 -28.34
N GLU A 578 -1.26 24.44 -27.46
CA GLU A 578 -1.92 25.44 -26.64
C GLU A 578 -2.64 26.53 -27.44
N ASN A 579 -2.02 27.01 -28.53
CA ASN A 579 -2.65 27.98 -29.43
C ASN A 579 -3.85 27.35 -30.14
N ILE A 580 -3.71 26.10 -30.62
CA ILE A 580 -4.81 25.36 -31.25
C ILE A 580 -5.99 25.20 -30.30
N ILE A 581 -5.76 24.89 -29.02
CA ILE A 581 -6.84 24.77 -28.02
C ILE A 581 -7.67 26.06 -27.97
N PHE A 582 -7.03 27.23 -27.82
CA PHE A 582 -7.75 28.49 -27.70
C PHE A 582 -8.46 28.94 -28.95
N GLU A 583 -7.76 28.91 -30.09
CA GLU A 583 -8.33 29.32 -31.37
C GLU A 583 -9.59 28.51 -31.66
N ASN A 584 -9.62 27.23 -31.26
CA ASN A 584 -10.73 26.36 -31.57
C ASN A 584 -11.84 26.35 -30.51
N ILE A 585 -11.59 26.71 -29.24
CA ILE A 585 -12.66 26.86 -28.22
C ILE A 585 -13.73 27.86 -28.69
N ASN A 586 -13.32 29.01 -29.21
CA ASN A 586 -14.24 30.03 -29.73
C ASN A 586 -14.99 29.56 -30.98
N LEU A 587 -14.48 28.57 -31.69
CA LEU A 587 -15.07 28.00 -32.90
C LEU A 587 -15.97 26.79 -32.61
N LEU A 588 -16.15 26.42 -31.33
CA LEU A 588 -17.03 25.31 -30.93
C LEU A 588 -18.53 25.64 -31.01
N GLY A 589 -18.87 26.92 -31.21
CA GLY A 589 -20.26 27.40 -31.22
C GLY A 589 -20.92 27.32 -29.84
N LEU A 590 -20.12 27.47 -28.77
CA LEU A 590 -20.56 27.50 -27.38
C LEU A 590 -20.46 28.93 -26.86
N ASP A 591 -21.53 29.42 -26.23
CA ASP A 591 -21.55 30.75 -25.63
C ASP A 591 -20.82 30.73 -24.27
N PHE A 592 -19.54 31.05 -24.30
CA PHE A 592 -18.71 31.29 -23.12
C PHE A 592 -18.79 32.76 -22.71
N THR A 593 -18.99 33.03 -21.42
CA THR A 593 -18.89 34.38 -20.87
C THR A 593 -17.45 34.84 -20.81
N ASN A 594 -17.21 36.15 -20.69
CA ASN A 594 -15.86 36.69 -20.50
C ASN A 594 -15.19 36.13 -19.23
N GLU A 595 -15.98 35.87 -18.18
CA GLU A 595 -15.50 35.27 -16.93
C GLU A 595 -15.06 33.81 -17.15
N GLU A 596 -15.87 33.00 -17.82
CA GLU A 596 -15.52 31.62 -18.17
C GLU A 596 -14.29 31.56 -19.08
N MET A 597 -14.17 32.47 -20.04
CA MET A 597 -12.99 32.56 -20.89
C MET A 597 -11.72 32.96 -20.12
N ASN A 598 -11.85 33.76 -19.05
CA ASN A 598 -10.73 34.05 -18.15
C ASN A 598 -10.39 32.83 -17.29
N ILE A 599 -11.38 32.12 -16.76
CA ILE A 599 -11.19 30.87 -16.02
C ILE A 599 -10.48 29.82 -16.89
N ILE A 600 -10.84 29.68 -18.17
CA ILE A 600 -10.15 28.78 -19.12
C ILE A 600 -8.67 29.18 -19.27
N LYS A 601 -8.36 30.48 -19.31
CA LYS A 601 -6.97 30.96 -19.35
C LYS A 601 -6.19 30.61 -18.09
N ASP A 602 -6.82 30.74 -16.93
CA ASP A 602 -6.18 30.39 -15.66
C ASP A 602 -5.96 28.88 -15.54
N PHE A 603 -6.96 28.07 -15.93
CA PHE A 603 -6.82 26.62 -15.97
C PHE A 603 -5.70 26.19 -16.90
N LYS A 604 -5.58 26.81 -18.06
CA LYS A 604 -4.48 26.54 -18.98
C LYS A 604 -3.13 26.91 -18.38
N ALA A 605 -2.98 28.12 -17.81
CA ALA A 605 -1.73 28.56 -17.18
C ALA A 605 -1.27 27.61 -16.06
N GLY A 606 -2.22 26.99 -15.35
CA GLY A 606 -1.98 25.95 -14.35
C GLY A 606 -1.91 24.50 -14.88
N ASN A 607 -1.94 24.28 -16.20
CA ASN A 607 -2.02 22.95 -16.82
C ASN A 607 -3.21 22.08 -16.35
N ASN A 608 -4.31 22.69 -15.91
CA ASN A 608 -5.54 22.04 -15.46
C ASN A 608 -6.45 21.66 -16.63
N LEU A 609 -5.90 20.87 -17.57
CA LEU A 609 -6.57 20.52 -18.84
C LEU A 609 -7.88 19.74 -18.64
N SER A 610 -8.01 18.99 -17.54
CA SER A 610 -9.27 18.31 -17.19
C SER A 610 -10.40 19.30 -16.95
N ASN A 611 -10.13 20.46 -16.34
CA ASN A 611 -11.15 21.46 -16.08
C ASN A 611 -11.68 22.07 -17.38
N ILE A 612 -10.79 22.25 -18.36
CA ILE A 612 -11.18 22.73 -19.69
C ILE A 612 -12.12 21.70 -20.34
N PHE A 613 -11.79 20.41 -20.29
CA PHE A 613 -12.68 19.35 -20.79
C PHE A 613 -14.02 19.31 -20.06
N LEU A 614 -14.03 19.42 -18.73
CA LEU A 614 -15.26 19.41 -17.94
C LEU A 614 -16.16 20.62 -18.27
N LEU A 615 -15.59 21.83 -18.28
CA LEU A 615 -16.33 23.05 -18.58
C LEU A 615 -16.93 23.03 -19.99
N VAL A 616 -16.16 22.59 -20.98
CA VAL A 616 -16.65 22.44 -22.38
C VAL A 616 -17.73 21.36 -22.45
N ALA A 617 -17.57 20.24 -21.74
CA ALA A 617 -18.57 19.19 -21.69
C ALA A 617 -19.88 19.66 -21.05
N GLU A 618 -19.80 20.44 -19.98
CA GLU A 618 -20.98 21.00 -19.30
C GLU A 618 -21.73 22.00 -20.18
N LYS A 619 -21.02 22.84 -20.93
CA LYS A 619 -21.62 23.75 -21.93
C LYS A 619 -22.36 23.02 -23.05
N TYR A 620 -21.86 21.85 -23.43
CA TYR A 620 -22.53 20.99 -24.39
C TYR A 620 -23.80 20.32 -23.81
N GLY A 621 -23.95 20.25 -22.49
CA GLY A 621 -25.07 19.60 -21.82
C GLY A 621 -25.09 18.08 -22.04
N GLU A 622 -26.28 17.47 -22.02
CA GLU A 622 -26.45 16.02 -22.26
C GLU A 622 -26.47 15.70 -23.76
N ASN A 623 -25.30 15.77 -24.42
CA ASN A 623 -25.16 15.47 -25.84
C ASN A 623 -24.01 14.49 -26.13
N LYS A 624 -23.83 14.13 -27.40
CA LYS A 624 -22.78 13.18 -27.81
C LYS A 624 -21.37 13.77 -27.63
N GLN A 625 -21.20 15.07 -27.79
CA GLN A 625 -19.92 15.77 -27.67
C GLN A 625 -19.43 15.78 -26.21
N SER A 626 -20.29 16.07 -25.24
CA SER A 626 -19.95 16.02 -23.82
C SER A 626 -19.57 14.62 -23.38
N GLN A 627 -20.28 13.59 -23.87
CA GLN A 627 -19.94 12.18 -23.61
C GLN A 627 -18.55 11.81 -24.12
N ILE A 628 -18.11 12.32 -25.27
CA ILE A 628 -16.75 12.09 -25.78
C ILE A 628 -15.69 12.69 -24.84
N LEU A 629 -15.93 13.90 -24.31
CA LEU A 629 -15.02 14.56 -23.38
C LEU A 629 -14.97 13.85 -22.02
N TYR A 630 -16.12 13.45 -21.47
CA TYR A 630 -16.18 12.66 -20.24
C TYR A 630 -15.50 11.30 -20.43
N GLN A 631 -15.71 10.61 -21.56
CA GLN A 631 -15.03 9.35 -21.87
C GLN A 631 -13.52 9.51 -21.96
N ALA A 632 -13.01 10.64 -22.44
CA ALA A 632 -11.57 10.88 -22.51
C ALA A 632 -10.93 11.00 -21.13
N ILE A 633 -11.61 11.64 -20.17
CA ILE A 633 -11.17 11.68 -18.77
C ILE A 633 -11.34 10.29 -18.14
N ALA A 634 -12.56 9.73 -18.20
CA ALA A 634 -12.91 8.45 -17.58
C ALA A 634 -12.01 7.28 -18.03
N ASN A 635 -11.61 7.25 -19.30
CA ASN A 635 -10.78 6.19 -19.83
C ASN A 635 -9.27 6.51 -19.77
N ASN A 636 -8.87 7.56 -19.06
CA ASN A 636 -7.48 8.03 -18.94
C ASN A 636 -6.80 8.28 -20.30
N LEU A 637 -7.58 8.70 -21.31
CA LEU A 637 -7.05 9.21 -22.57
C LEU A 637 -6.41 10.58 -22.33
N LEU A 638 -7.08 11.44 -21.56
CA LEU A 638 -6.46 12.65 -21.01
C LEU A 638 -5.55 12.22 -19.85
N LYS A 639 -4.26 12.52 -19.95
CA LYS A 639 -3.33 12.22 -18.86
C LYS A 639 -3.54 13.19 -17.72
N LEU A 640 -3.61 12.63 -16.51
CA LEU A 640 -3.81 13.35 -15.27
C LEU A 640 -2.67 13.02 -14.31
N SER A 641 -2.22 14.02 -13.55
CA SER A 641 -1.40 13.75 -12.38
C SER A 641 -2.27 13.29 -11.22
N PHE A 642 -2.26 11.99 -10.91
CA PHE A 642 -2.99 11.46 -9.76
C PHE A 642 -2.40 11.87 -8.40
N THR A 643 -1.31 12.64 -8.38
CA THR A 643 -0.82 13.30 -7.17
C THR A 643 -1.61 14.57 -6.85
N HIS A 644 -2.34 15.13 -7.82
CA HIS A 644 -3.17 16.31 -7.65
C HIS A 644 -4.62 15.88 -7.39
N LEU A 645 -5.08 16.00 -6.14
CA LEU A 645 -6.37 15.47 -5.69
C LEU A 645 -7.57 15.89 -6.55
N PRO A 646 -7.70 17.16 -7.00
CA PRO A 646 -8.79 17.56 -7.89
C PRO A 646 -8.90 16.72 -9.16
N PHE A 647 -7.78 16.24 -9.73
CA PHE A 647 -7.85 15.41 -10.94
C PHE A 647 -8.44 14.02 -10.69
N VAL A 648 -8.27 13.49 -9.49
CA VAL A 648 -8.91 12.23 -9.07
C VAL A 648 -10.43 12.42 -8.94
N GLU A 649 -10.87 13.58 -8.42
CA GLU A 649 -12.28 13.95 -8.36
C GLU A 649 -12.88 14.10 -9.76
N HIS A 650 -12.16 14.75 -10.69
CA HIS A 650 -12.57 14.86 -12.09
C HIS A 650 -12.72 13.50 -12.76
N LEU A 651 -11.82 12.55 -12.45
CA LEU A 651 -11.93 11.18 -12.94
C LEU A 651 -13.21 10.51 -12.44
N ALA A 652 -13.50 10.60 -11.14
CA ALA A 652 -14.72 10.04 -10.56
C ALA A 652 -15.99 10.70 -11.13
N TYR A 653 -16.01 12.02 -11.25
CA TYR A 653 -17.11 12.77 -11.84
C TYR A 653 -17.34 12.37 -13.31
N ALA A 654 -16.27 12.25 -14.10
CA ALA A 654 -16.37 11.80 -15.48
C ALA A 654 -16.89 10.35 -15.58
N LYS A 655 -16.45 9.44 -14.71
CA LYS A 655 -16.97 8.06 -14.62
C LYS A 655 -18.47 8.05 -14.32
N TYR A 656 -18.91 8.89 -13.41
CA TYR A 656 -20.32 9.07 -13.10
C TYR A 656 -21.11 9.59 -14.31
N LYS A 657 -20.62 10.62 -15.00
CA LYS A 657 -21.29 11.20 -16.18
C LYS A 657 -21.42 10.26 -17.37
N ILE A 658 -20.56 9.25 -17.48
CA ILE A 658 -20.69 8.18 -18.49
C ILE A 658 -21.51 6.96 -17.99
N GLY A 659 -22.10 7.03 -16.80
CA GLY A 659 -22.94 5.98 -16.21
C GLY A 659 -22.21 4.90 -15.41
N ASN A 660 -20.88 4.98 -15.25
CA ASN A 660 -20.09 4.01 -14.49
C ASN A 660 -20.00 4.39 -13.01
N ILE A 661 -21.16 4.40 -12.33
CA ILE A 661 -21.28 4.85 -10.93
C ILE A 661 -20.44 3.99 -9.96
N ASP A 662 -20.35 2.68 -10.20
CA ASP A 662 -19.57 1.77 -9.34
C ASP A 662 -18.07 2.11 -9.32
N GLU A 663 -17.50 2.46 -10.48
CA GLU A 663 -16.11 2.89 -10.57
C GLU A 663 -15.90 4.26 -9.91
N ALA A 664 -16.86 5.19 -10.05
CA ALA A 664 -16.82 6.49 -9.38
C ALA A 664 -16.83 6.33 -7.84
N ILE A 665 -17.70 5.45 -7.31
CA ILE A 665 -17.74 5.09 -5.88
C ILE A 665 -16.41 4.47 -5.46
N GLY A 666 -15.83 3.59 -6.26
CA GLY A 666 -14.52 2.99 -6.00
C GLY A 666 -13.42 4.03 -5.84
N ILE A 667 -13.37 5.01 -6.75
CA ILE A 667 -12.40 6.11 -6.72
C ILE A 667 -12.61 7.01 -5.48
N TYR A 668 -13.86 7.38 -5.17
CA TYR A 668 -14.13 8.20 -3.98
C TYR A 668 -13.82 7.48 -2.67
N LYS A 669 -14.04 6.16 -2.58
CA LYS A 669 -13.60 5.38 -1.42
C LYS A 669 -12.09 5.48 -1.21
N GLU A 670 -11.31 5.33 -2.26
CA GLU A 670 -9.85 5.48 -2.21
C GLU A 670 -9.44 6.90 -1.79
N LEU A 671 -10.13 7.93 -2.31
CA LEU A 671 -9.92 9.33 -1.90
C LEU A 671 -10.18 9.55 -0.41
N VAL A 672 -11.31 9.04 0.08
CA VAL A 672 -11.72 9.14 1.49
C VAL A 672 -10.73 8.41 2.41
N GLU A 673 -10.26 7.23 2.01
CA GLU A 673 -9.27 6.48 2.77
C GLU A 673 -7.92 7.20 2.83
N ARG A 674 -7.45 7.76 1.71
CA ARG A 674 -6.17 8.50 1.63
C ARG A 674 -6.20 9.87 2.32
N ASN A 675 -7.38 10.44 2.53
CA ASN A 675 -7.56 11.79 3.06
C ASN A 675 -8.53 11.79 4.26
N PRO A 676 -8.18 11.11 5.37
CA PRO A 676 -9.07 10.98 6.53
C PRO A 676 -9.37 12.31 7.25
N ASP A 677 -8.56 13.34 7.01
CA ASP A 677 -8.70 14.72 7.48
C ASP A 677 -9.66 15.58 6.63
N VAL A 678 -10.13 15.09 5.47
CA VAL A 678 -11.02 15.81 4.55
C VAL A 678 -12.39 15.15 4.55
N LEU A 679 -13.25 15.57 5.48
CA LEU A 679 -14.58 14.98 5.62
C LEU A 679 -15.48 15.24 4.39
N GLU A 680 -15.20 16.31 3.65
CA GLU A 680 -15.94 16.69 2.44
C GLU A 680 -15.97 15.57 1.40
N TYR A 681 -14.88 14.81 1.24
CA TYR A 681 -14.85 13.68 0.31
C TYR A 681 -15.80 12.55 0.74
N ARG A 682 -15.97 12.35 2.05
CA ARG A 682 -16.87 11.31 2.57
C ARG A 682 -18.33 11.75 2.47
N ILE A 683 -18.60 13.04 2.65
CA ILE A 683 -19.94 13.62 2.39
C ILE A 683 -20.27 13.52 0.89
N GLU A 684 -19.33 13.84 0.01
CA GLU A 684 -19.55 13.73 -1.44
C GLU A 684 -19.80 12.28 -1.88
N LEU A 685 -19.13 11.30 -1.25
CA LEU A 685 -19.40 9.88 -1.49
C LEU A 685 -20.88 9.50 -1.22
N LEU A 686 -21.56 10.17 -0.30
CA LEU A 686 -22.99 9.96 -0.05
C LEU A 686 -23.85 10.32 -1.27
N ASN A 687 -23.48 11.36 -2.03
CA ASN A 687 -24.20 11.73 -3.25
C ASN A 687 -24.15 10.58 -4.27
N TYR A 688 -23.00 9.92 -4.43
CA TYR A 688 -22.88 8.77 -5.33
C TYR A 688 -23.69 7.55 -4.86
N TYR A 689 -23.74 7.26 -3.55
CA TYR A 689 -24.60 6.20 -3.02
C TYR A 689 -26.08 6.51 -3.21
N PHE A 690 -26.48 7.76 -3.00
CA PHE A 690 -27.84 8.22 -3.24
C PHE A 690 -28.23 8.04 -4.71
N GLN A 691 -27.38 8.47 -5.65
CA GLN A 691 -27.61 8.29 -7.09
C GLN A 691 -27.64 6.82 -7.51
N LYS A 692 -26.82 5.96 -6.89
CA LYS A 692 -26.86 4.49 -7.07
C LYS A 692 -28.14 3.86 -6.50
N LYS A 693 -28.89 4.58 -5.65
CA LYS A 693 -30.05 4.09 -4.89
C LYS A 693 -29.70 2.98 -3.87
N ASP A 694 -28.47 2.99 -3.37
CA ASP A 694 -28.02 2.07 -2.31
C ASP A 694 -28.32 2.66 -0.91
N LEU A 695 -29.60 2.70 -0.57
CA LEU A 695 -30.09 3.37 0.65
C LEU A 695 -29.58 2.71 1.93
N PHE A 696 -29.26 1.41 1.89
CA PHE A 696 -28.72 0.70 3.06
C PHE A 696 -27.31 1.17 3.38
N VAL A 697 -26.41 1.19 2.37
CA VAL A 697 -25.03 1.65 2.54
C VAL A 697 -25.00 3.13 2.90
N LEU A 698 -25.84 3.94 2.24
CA LEU A 698 -25.97 5.37 2.53
C LEU A 698 -26.32 5.63 4.01
N ASN A 699 -27.38 4.99 4.53
CA ASN A 699 -27.80 5.16 5.91
C ASN A 699 -26.74 4.69 6.92
N LYS A 700 -26.02 3.61 6.59
CA LYS A 700 -24.91 3.12 7.42
C LYS A 700 -23.77 4.13 7.46
N GLU A 701 -23.42 4.71 6.32
CA GLU A 701 -22.34 5.69 6.20
C GLU A 701 -22.68 7.01 6.91
N ILE A 702 -23.92 7.47 6.82
CA ILE A 702 -24.39 8.65 7.56
C ILE A 702 -24.24 8.46 9.07
N LYS A 703 -24.76 7.34 9.62
CA LYS A 703 -24.61 7.02 11.06
C LYS A 703 -23.15 6.93 11.47
N TYR A 704 -22.33 6.38 10.59
CA TYR A 704 -20.89 6.28 10.81
C TYR A 704 -20.23 7.66 10.90
N ILE A 705 -20.59 8.59 10.01
CA ILE A 705 -20.08 9.97 10.01
C ILE A 705 -20.43 10.66 11.33
N GLU A 706 -21.70 10.60 11.73
CA GLU A 706 -22.20 11.25 12.96
C GLU A 706 -21.58 10.69 14.24
N ALA A 707 -21.22 9.40 14.25
CA ALA A 707 -20.58 8.77 15.40
C ALA A 707 -19.06 9.06 15.49
N THR A 708 -18.41 9.30 14.35
CA THR A 708 -16.94 9.30 14.24
C THR A 708 -16.32 10.69 14.13
N PHE A 709 -17.04 11.67 13.58
CA PHE A 709 -16.49 12.99 13.29
C PHE A 709 -17.23 14.10 14.05
N ASN A 710 -16.49 15.16 14.39
CA ASN A 710 -17.03 16.42 14.87
C ASN A 710 -17.47 17.24 13.64
N LEU A 711 -18.77 17.48 13.53
CA LEU A 711 -19.37 18.16 12.37
C LEU A 711 -19.54 19.66 12.64
N ASN A 712 -19.23 20.48 11.64
CA ASN A 712 -19.60 21.90 11.66
C ASN A 712 -21.03 22.12 11.14
N ASP A 713 -21.57 23.33 11.31
CA ASP A 713 -22.95 23.66 10.94
C ASP A 713 -23.26 23.42 9.45
N GLU A 714 -22.31 23.69 8.55
CA GLU A 714 -22.47 23.47 7.11
C GLU A 714 -22.55 21.97 6.76
N GLN A 715 -21.71 21.15 7.38
CA GLN A 715 -21.69 19.70 7.21
C GLN A 715 -22.96 19.05 7.78
N VAL A 716 -23.44 19.53 8.93
CA VAL A 716 -24.73 19.09 9.51
C VAL A 716 -25.89 19.43 8.58
N LYS A 717 -25.89 20.65 8.01
CA LYS A 717 -26.91 21.06 7.04
C LYS A 717 -26.89 20.16 5.80
N ARG A 718 -25.72 19.94 5.18
CA ARG A 718 -25.58 19.04 4.02
C ARG A 718 -26.05 17.61 4.30
N LEU A 719 -25.68 17.05 5.46
CA LEU A 719 -26.15 15.72 5.85
C LEU A 719 -27.67 15.67 6.04
N SER A 720 -28.25 16.75 6.58
CA SER A 720 -29.70 16.88 6.76
C SER A 720 -30.42 16.95 5.41
N GLU A 721 -29.90 17.73 4.45
CA GLU A 721 -30.45 17.80 3.08
C GLU A 721 -30.43 16.43 2.38
N ILE A 722 -29.35 15.66 2.53
CA ILE A 722 -29.27 14.29 2.00
C ILE A 722 -30.28 13.37 2.70
N LYS A 723 -30.45 13.49 4.03
CA LYS A 723 -31.44 12.70 4.79
C LYS A 723 -32.87 13.04 4.41
N GLU A 724 -33.19 14.32 4.23
CA GLU A 724 -34.52 14.78 3.79
C GLU A 724 -34.84 14.25 2.40
N SER A 725 -33.83 14.15 1.52
CA SER A 725 -33.97 13.57 0.18
C SER A 725 -34.25 12.05 0.18
N LEU A 726 -34.19 11.37 1.34
CA LEU A 726 -34.53 9.94 1.50
C LEU A 726 -35.99 9.70 1.88
N ILE A 727 -36.71 10.74 2.30
CA ILE A 727 -38.13 10.71 2.68
C ILE A 727 -38.96 10.97 1.42
#